data_AF-J7L612-F1
#
_entry.id   AF-J7L612-F1
#
_cell.length_a   1.000
_cell.length_b   1.000
_cell.length_c   1.000
_cell.angle_alpha   90.00
_cell.angle_beta   90.00
_cell.angle_gamma   90.00
#
_symmetry.space_group_name_H-M   'P 1'
#
loop_
_entity.id
_entity.type
_entity.pdbx_description
1 polymer ?
#
loop_
_entity_poly.entity_id
_entity_poly.type
_entity_poly.pdbx_seq_one_letter_code
_entity_poly.pdbx_strand_id
1 'polypeptide(L)'
;MAGMPKNECDIDSGSVDSARQDYDNLFSKISGRSGEYNLITEPVSFDFSGLVAENLRSAANENQSAWQSSLSACSLAFGVLSEVYEAVVEYDEKLDDIQARYSSYVKNLGDTLQPDSITVMQSFQTEADTALTNLRTRCDWAEEKLESGATPESMRALAAAGHFGEYGQIGYYINEDLNYYHVDETQAETIAVHLRDGVLEGRGGSIEALEDNPELLALITNVALRANTAERNGEKLTDGEIAFLETIHDELEIGEDGFLDFLDQVKSSEHISDSLREEINRSLANGTLALSNEAVGGGVDLLPDEIQGTILGPPGINADALLNGGDPQDYMDNYNDWGSRFSSLSDYLGSSSPGIKCGTEFSTTLLATTANNVIFADFYPDGPGDSTYQKILDVAARNPEANNIMLTGKDFDGNVYEHHEKNEGITPEFFLEAIYTRDWPDDGQAASKVTDWISDFSASDDEEKQDWAGEAAASLISILTEEPEDDKDKNPFLFTGVEIEDNPSVAVTELNPELAGALADVYMTYLDDLTVNHSGDTGYGEPSVERDDYALFHEGGENVLLVNSNDKERFIQLLVANDDMAPNIIAVTEAQERKIIEEVLLGDGTHMGTPGRQAAALRTILDNALIQEYEDREMSSEDAIKKTKEQWEKGYSVFTAVASGAAGAANPILGVGTSVILEMMKDPYKDFVEEMVGKPVTFNLDDNFMKTAQDREDHSNLQALAVMVDLGMIDIATLEEEGLLVGEGNSRRLPVTTSDWETSPEGFIPHVEDLVRENAGDRSEEIEAYIERFKNTHDPDLYQDRVGG
;
A
#
# COMPACT_ATOMS: atom_id res chain seq x y z
N MET A 1 -27.43 -18.74 -57.97
CA MET A 1 -28.19 -17.91 -57.03
C MET A 1 -27.57 -18.16 -55.67
N ALA A 2 -26.81 -17.21 -55.15
CA ALA A 2 -26.33 -17.32 -53.77
C ALA A 2 -27.57 -17.26 -52.87
N GLY A 3 -27.73 -18.30 -52.05
CA GLY A 3 -28.81 -18.40 -51.08
C GLY A 3 -28.72 -17.24 -50.10
N MET A 4 -29.86 -16.86 -49.55
CA MET A 4 -29.96 -15.90 -48.47
C MET A 4 -29.02 -16.28 -47.31
N PRO A 5 -28.40 -15.31 -46.59
CA PRO A 5 -27.77 -15.58 -45.31
C PRO A 5 -28.75 -16.33 -44.42
N LYS A 6 -28.44 -17.56 -44.05
CA LYS A 6 -29.25 -18.39 -43.15
C LYS A 6 -28.39 -18.77 -41.96
N ASN A 7 -28.36 -17.87 -40.99
CA ASN A 7 -27.93 -18.18 -39.65
C ASN A 7 -29.22 -18.34 -38.83
N GLU A 8 -29.94 -19.45 -39.00
CA GLU A 8 -31.13 -19.71 -38.18
C GLU A 8 -30.69 -19.88 -36.72
N CYS A 9 -31.27 -19.09 -35.82
CA CYS A 9 -31.10 -19.26 -34.38
C CYS A 9 -31.97 -20.45 -33.94
N ASP A 10 -31.39 -21.41 -33.24
CA ASP A 10 -32.12 -22.57 -32.71
C ASP A 10 -32.87 -22.25 -31.41
N ILE A 11 -32.73 -21.03 -30.87
CA ILE A 11 -33.38 -20.59 -29.63
C ILE A 11 -34.79 -20.08 -29.94
N ASP A 12 -35.80 -20.77 -29.42
CA ASP A 12 -37.20 -20.34 -29.51
C ASP A 12 -37.51 -19.28 -28.44
N SER A 13 -37.65 -18.02 -28.86
CA SER A 13 -37.96 -16.89 -27.96
C SER A 13 -39.25 -17.11 -27.15
N GLY A 14 -40.23 -17.83 -27.70
CA GLY A 14 -41.45 -18.19 -26.97
C GLY A 14 -41.21 -19.17 -25.82
N SER A 15 -40.25 -20.10 -25.99
CA SER A 15 -39.84 -21.02 -24.92
C SER A 15 -39.05 -20.31 -23.83
N VAL A 16 -38.17 -19.36 -24.20
CA VAL A 16 -37.42 -18.53 -23.24
C VAL A 16 -38.38 -17.66 -22.42
N ASP A 17 -39.32 -16.96 -23.07
CA ASP A 17 -40.32 -16.14 -22.36
C ASP A 17 -41.22 -16.99 -21.45
N SER A 18 -41.60 -18.20 -21.87
CA SER A 18 -42.36 -19.12 -21.01
C SER A 18 -41.57 -19.51 -19.75
N ALA A 19 -40.27 -19.81 -19.89
CA ALA A 19 -39.41 -20.15 -18.75
C ALA A 19 -39.24 -18.95 -17.81
N ARG A 20 -39.03 -17.76 -18.37
CA ARG A 20 -38.95 -16.49 -17.62
C ARG A 20 -40.21 -16.26 -16.77
N GLN A 21 -41.39 -16.43 -17.36
CA GLN A 21 -42.67 -16.34 -16.64
C GLN A 21 -42.84 -17.43 -15.56
N ASP A 22 -42.30 -18.63 -15.77
CA ASP A 22 -42.35 -19.70 -14.77
C ASP A 22 -41.54 -19.35 -13.50
N TYR A 23 -40.39 -18.68 -13.65
CA TYR A 23 -39.58 -18.20 -12.52
C TYR A 23 -40.23 -17.04 -11.77
N ASP A 24 -40.85 -16.09 -12.46
CA ASP A 24 -41.65 -15.03 -11.82
C ASP A 24 -42.83 -15.62 -11.02
N ASN A 25 -43.52 -16.60 -11.62
CA ASN A 25 -44.59 -17.33 -10.94
C ASN A 25 -44.09 -18.13 -9.72
N LEU A 26 -42.86 -18.64 -9.74
CA LEU A 26 -42.25 -19.35 -8.63
C LEU A 26 -41.88 -18.37 -7.51
N PHE A 27 -41.23 -17.26 -7.86
CA PHE A 27 -40.90 -16.16 -6.95
C PHE A 27 -42.16 -15.70 -6.20
N SER A 28 -43.23 -15.39 -6.93
CA SER A 28 -44.54 -14.99 -6.39
C SER A 28 -45.20 -16.01 -5.47
N LYS A 29 -44.92 -17.31 -5.65
CA LYS A 29 -45.41 -18.38 -4.76
C LYS A 29 -44.58 -18.44 -3.48
N ILE A 30 -43.27 -18.27 -3.59
CA ILE A 30 -42.35 -18.28 -2.44
C ILE A 30 -42.63 -17.06 -1.54
N SER A 31 -42.81 -15.88 -2.12
CA SER A 31 -43.12 -14.65 -1.38
C SER A 31 -44.54 -14.59 -0.80
N GLY A 32 -45.40 -15.58 -1.06
CA GLY A 32 -46.62 -15.80 -0.28
C GLY A 32 -47.88 -15.03 -0.72
N ARG A 33 -47.99 -14.57 -1.97
CA ARG A 33 -49.21 -13.93 -2.55
C ARG A 33 -49.89 -12.90 -1.62
N SER A 34 -49.24 -11.75 -1.42
CA SER A 34 -49.93 -10.48 -1.71
C SER A 34 -49.47 -10.04 -3.09
N GLY A 35 -50.41 -9.71 -3.99
CA GLY A 35 -50.11 -9.44 -5.38
C GLY A 35 -49.18 -8.25 -5.57
N GLU A 36 -48.35 -8.34 -6.62
CA GLU A 36 -47.28 -7.41 -7.00
C GLU A 36 -46.07 -7.48 -6.07
N TYR A 37 -44.88 -7.17 -6.60
CA TYR A 37 -43.62 -6.94 -5.86
C TYR A 37 -43.77 -5.93 -4.69
N ASN A 38 -44.92 -5.26 -4.58
CA ASN A 38 -45.24 -4.14 -3.70
C ASN A 38 -45.53 -4.43 -2.21
N LEU A 39 -45.43 -5.66 -1.69
CA LEU A 39 -45.88 -5.94 -0.32
C LEU A 39 -44.98 -6.90 0.47
N ILE A 40 -43.68 -6.61 0.52
CA ILE A 40 -42.79 -7.20 1.53
C ILE A 40 -42.17 -6.06 2.37
N THR A 41 -42.97 -5.42 3.23
CA THR A 41 -42.43 -4.51 4.26
C THR A 41 -43.32 -4.52 5.50
N GLU A 42 -43.06 -5.46 6.42
CA GLU A 42 -43.10 -5.25 7.89
C GLU A 42 -42.69 -6.57 8.61
N PRO A 43 -41.60 -6.60 9.40
CA PRO A 43 -41.24 -7.77 10.19
C PRO A 43 -42.22 -7.96 11.36
N VAL A 44 -43.04 -9.00 11.30
CA VAL A 44 -43.91 -9.44 12.43
C VAL A 44 -43.09 -10.03 13.61
N SER A 45 -41.77 -9.86 13.64
CA SER A 45 -40.87 -10.58 14.54
C SER A 45 -40.54 -9.88 15.87
N PHE A 46 -40.89 -8.61 16.08
CA PHE A 46 -40.39 -7.87 17.25
C PHE A 46 -41.09 -8.13 18.61
N ASP A 47 -42.28 -8.75 18.65
CA ASP A 47 -43.05 -8.89 19.91
C ASP A 47 -42.96 -10.25 20.63
N PHE A 48 -42.10 -11.17 20.20
CA PHE A 48 -41.97 -12.51 20.83
C PHE A 48 -40.53 -12.94 21.19
N SER A 49 -39.59 -12.01 21.28
CA SER A 49 -38.17 -12.34 21.51
C SER A 49 -37.88 -12.93 22.90
N GLY A 50 -38.71 -12.69 23.92
CA GLY A 50 -38.46 -13.13 25.31
C GLY A 50 -38.76 -14.60 25.65
N LEU A 51 -39.37 -15.39 24.76
CA LEU A 51 -39.87 -16.75 25.08
C LEU A 51 -39.46 -17.86 24.08
N VAL A 52 -38.72 -17.52 23.02
CA VAL A 52 -38.35 -18.47 21.97
C VAL A 52 -36.98 -19.08 22.29
N ALA A 53 -36.94 -20.40 22.49
CA ALA A 53 -35.71 -21.16 22.72
C ALA A 53 -34.72 -20.97 21.56
N GLU A 54 -33.43 -20.94 21.86
CA GLU A 54 -32.32 -20.71 20.91
C GLU A 54 -32.39 -21.59 19.65
N ASN A 55 -32.81 -22.85 19.79
CA ASN A 55 -33.01 -23.78 18.67
C ASN A 55 -34.10 -23.35 17.69
N LEU A 56 -35.15 -22.64 18.15
CA LEU A 56 -36.20 -22.10 17.29
C LEU A 56 -35.74 -20.83 16.56
N ARG A 57 -34.84 -20.03 17.17
CA ARG A 57 -34.20 -18.90 16.47
C ARG A 57 -33.23 -19.42 15.40
N SER A 58 -32.40 -20.41 15.70
CA SER A 58 -31.52 -21.05 14.70
C SER A 58 -32.31 -21.63 13.53
N ALA A 59 -33.35 -22.41 13.80
CA ALA A 59 -34.21 -22.96 12.75
C ALA A 59 -34.98 -21.88 11.98
N ALA A 60 -35.38 -20.78 12.62
CA ALA A 60 -36.01 -19.66 11.94
C ALA A 60 -35.03 -18.92 11.02
N ASN A 61 -33.79 -18.68 11.47
CA ASN A 61 -32.74 -18.03 10.70
C ASN A 61 -32.26 -18.91 9.53
N GLU A 62 -32.06 -20.22 9.75
CA GLU A 62 -31.74 -21.18 8.67
C GLU A 62 -32.86 -21.22 7.62
N ASN A 63 -34.12 -21.21 8.06
CA ASN A 63 -35.26 -21.18 7.17
C ASN A 63 -35.31 -19.85 6.40
N GLN A 64 -35.11 -18.71 7.07
CA GLN A 64 -35.03 -17.38 6.44
C GLN A 64 -33.93 -17.34 5.36
N SER A 65 -32.72 -17.79 5.68
CA SER A 65 -31.60 -17.83 4.73
C SER A 65 -31.90 -18.74 3.52
N ALA A 66 -32.52 -19.90 3.74
CA ALA A 66 -32.93 -20.78 2.64
C ALA A 66 -33.99 -20.15 1.73
N TRP A 67 -34.94 -19.39 2.31
CA TRP A 67 -35.95 -18.65 1.54
C TRP A 67 -35.33 -17.49 0.77
N GLN A 68 -34.45 -16.70 1.40
CA GLN A 68 -33.72 -15.61 0.74
C GLN A 68 -32.89 -16.13 -0.44
N SER A 69 -32.12 -17.19 -0.23
CA SER A 69 -31.34 -17.84 -1.29
C SER A 69 -32.22 -18.34 -2.44
N SER A 70 -33.38 -18.94 -2.13
CA SER A 70 -34.33 -19.41 -3.15
C SER A 70 -34.95 -18.25 -3.95
N LEU A 71 -35.30 -17.15 -3.27
CA LEU A 71 -35.83 -15.94 -3.89
C LEU A 71 -34.79 -15.27 -4.78
N SER A 72 -33.55 -15.11 -4.29
CA SER A 72 -32.42 -14.55 -5.06
C SER A 72 -32.13 -15.39 -6.30
N ALA A 73 -32.13 -16.72 -6.20
CA ALA A 73 -31.94 -17.60 -7.36
C ALA A 73 -33.07 -17.48 -8.39
N CYS A 74 -34.33 -17.33 -7.95
CA CYS A 74 -35.45 -17.09 -8.86
C CYS A 74 -35.33 -15.73 -9.57
N SER A 75 -34.94 -14.68 -8.83
CA SER A 75 -34.74 -13.34 -9.39
C SER A 75 -33.59 -13.33 -10.41
N LEU A 76 -32.45 -13.96 -10.09
CA LEU A 76 -31.35 -14.12 -11.03
C LEU A 76 -31.81 -14.84 -12.30
N ALA A 77 -32.46 -16.00 -12.17
CA ALA A 77 -32.92 -16.78 -13.32
C ALA A 77 -33.91 -15.98 -14.18
N PHE A 78 -34.80 -15.20 -13.55
CA PHE A 78 -35.69 -14.30 -14.27
C PHE A 78 -34.91 -13.25 -15.07
N GLY A 79 -33.97 -12.54 -14.42
CA GLY A 79 -33.18 -11.49 -15.07
C GLY A 79 -32.33 -12.03 -16.22
N VAL A 80 -31.65 -13.16 -16.03
CA VAL A 80 -30.86 -13.81 -17.09
C VAL A 80 -31.74 -14.24 -18.26
N LEU A 81 -32.93 -14.81 -17.99
CA LEU A 81 -33.85 -15.19 -19.07
C LEU A 81 -34.45 -13.97 -19.78
N SER A 82 -34.62 -12.84 -19.10
CA SER A 82 -34.99 -11.56 -19.74
C SER A 82 -33.91 -11.11 -20.72
N GLU A 83 -32.64 -11.15 -20.32
CA GLU A 83 -31.48 -10.81 -21.17
C GLU A 83 -31.43 -11.70 -22.42
N VAL A 84 -31.51 -13.03 -22.24
CA VAL A 84 -31.49 -13.97 -23.36
C VAL A 84 -32.68 -13.76 -24.29
N TYR A 85 -33.87 -13.48 -23.73
CA TYR A 85 -35.05 -13.20 -24.53
C TYR A 85 -34.87 -11.95 -25.39
N GLU A 86 -34.40 -10.84 -24.79
CA GLU A 86 -34.16 -9.59 -25.51
C GLU A 86 -33.09 -9.76 -26.59
N ALA A 87 -32.00 -10.45 -26.29
CA ALA A 87 -30.93 -10.74 -27.26
C ALA A 87 -31.45 -11.53 -28.48
N VAL A 88 -32.31 -12.54 -28.27
CA VAL A 88 -32.92 -13.32 -29.36
C VAL A 88 -33.88 -12.45 -30.18
N VAL A 89 -34.69 -11.62 -29.53
CA VAL A 89 -35.62 -10.70 -30.23
C VAL A 89 -34.85 -9.70 -31.08
N GLU A 90 -33.82 -9.05 -30.54
CA GLU A 90 -32.95 -8.12 -31.28
C GLU A 90 -32.27 -8.79 -32.48
N TYR A 91 -31.78 -10.02 -32.29
CA TYR A 91 -31.17 -10.80 -33.37
C TYR A 91 -32.17 -11.09 -34.50
N ASP A 92 -33.38 -11.54 -34.16
CA ASP A 92 -34.43 -11.82 -35.13
C ASP A 92 -34.85 -10.55 -35.89
N GLU A 93 -35.03 -9.43 -35.19
CA GLU A 93 -35.33 -8.12 -35.80
C GLU A 93 -34.21 -7.67 -36.74
N LYS A 94 -32.95 -7.87 -36.34
CA LYS A 94 -31.79 -7.52 -37.15
C LYS A 94 -31.69 -8.39 -38.40
N LEU A 95 -31.97 -9.68 -38.29
CA LEU A 95 -32.02 -10.59 -39.44
C LEU A 95 -33.14 -10.21 -40.40
N ASP A 96 -34.32 -9.84 -39.90
CA ASP A 96 -35.45 -9.39 -40.71
C ASP A 96 -35.11 -8.10 -41.48
N ASP A 97 -34.43 -7.12 -40.85
CA ASP A 97 -33.92 -5.92 -41.53
C ASP A 97 -32.91 -6.28 -42.63
N ILE A 98 -31.91 -7.12 -42.30
CA ILE A 98 -30.91 -7.59 -43.27
C ILE A 98 -31.60 -8.29 -44.44
N GLN A 99 -32.60 -9.14 -44.18
CA GLN A 99 -33.37 -9.86 -45.19
C GLN A 99 -34.18 -8.91 -46.08
N ALA A 100 -34.83 -7.90 -45.50
CA ALA A 100 -35.62 -6.91 -46.22
C ALA A 100 -34.73 -6.06 -47.15
N ARG A 101 -33.57 -5.62 -46.64
CA ARG A 101 -32.56 -4.88 -47.41
C ARG A 101 -31.95 -5.75 -48.52
N TYR A 102 -31.56 -6.98 -48.21
CA TYR A 102 -31.02 -7.94 -49.18
C TYR A 102 -32.04 -8.25 -50.29
N SER A 103 -33.30 -8.51 -49.94
CA SER A 103 -34.37 -8.79 -50.91
C SER A 103 -34.62 -7.59 -51.82
N SER A 104 -34.59 -6.38 -51.28
CA SER A 104 -34.71 -5.13 -52.03
C SER A 104 -33.54 -4.93 -52.99
N TYR A 105 -32.31 -5.23 -52.54
CA TYR A 105 -31.10 -5.17 -53.34
C TYR A 105 -31.15 -6.17 -54.51
N VAL A 106 -31.47 -7.44 -54.25
CA VAL A 106 -31.60 -8.49 -55.27
C VAL A 106 -32.69 -8.14 -56.30
N LYS A 107 -33.82 -7.57 -55.87
CA LYS A 107 -34.88 -7.13 -56.78
C LYS A 107 -34.44 -6.02 -57.74
N ASN A 108 -33.53 -5.15 -57.29
CA ASN A 108 -33.00 -4.03 -58.08
C ASN A 108 -31.86 -4.44 -59.04
N LEU A 109 -31.31 -5.64 -58.88
CA LEU A 109 -30.16 -6.15 -59.64
C LEU A 109 -30.48 -6.58 -61.09
N GLY A 110 -31.74 -6.94 -61.38
CA GLY A 110 -32.13 -7.47 -62.70
C GLY A 110 -31.46 -8.82 -63.05
N ASP A 111 -31.43 -9.19 -64.34
CA ASP A 111 -30.96 -10.51 -64.82
C ASP A 111 -29.42 -10.65 -64.94
N THR A 112 -28.64 -9.59 -64.66
CA THR A 112 -27.17 -9.60 -64.83
C THR A 112 -26.44 -9.32 -63.52
N LEU A 113 -25.84 -10.35 -62.95
CA LEU A 113 -24.89 -10.26 -61.82
C LEU A 113 -23.62 -9.53 -62.25
N GLN A 114 -23.34 -8.38 -61.66
CA GLN A 114 -22.06 -7.68 -61.80
C GLN A 114 -21.08 -8.13 -60.69
N PRO A 115 -19.76 -7.99 -60.87
CA PRO A 115 -18.77 -8.32 -59.83
C PRO A 115 -19.04 -7.63 -58.48
N ASP A 116 -19.44 -6.35 -58.52
CA ASP A 116 -19.75 -5.55 -57.34
C ASP A 116 -20.95 -6.10 -56.55
N SER A 117 -21.81 -6.89 -57.19
CA SER A 117 -22.95 -7.56 -56.55
C SER A 117 -22.52 -8.64 -55.58
N ILE A 118 -21.40 -9.31 -55.84
CA ILE A 118 -20.87 -10.33 -54.93
C ILE A 118 -20.38 -9.68 -53.64
N THR A 119 -19.72 -8.53 -53.73
CA THR A 119 -19.20 -7.78 -52.57
C THR A 119 -20.34 -7.28 -51.67
N VAL A 120 -21.42 -6.73 -52.25
CA VAL A 120 -22.57 -6.29 -51.45
C VAL A 120 -23.32 -7.47 -50.82
N MET A 121 -23.40 -8.60 -51.51
CA MET A 121 -23.99 -9.81 -50.93
C MET A 121 -23.14 -10.37 -49.77
N GLN A 122 -21.81 -10.28 -49.87
CA GLN A 122 -20.90 -10.63 -48.79
C GLN A 122 -21.03 -9.70 -47.58
N SER A 123 -21.24 -8.39 -47.78
CA SER A 123 -21.42 -7.47 -46.65
C SER A 123 -22.68 -7.78 -45.83
N PHE A 124 -23.79 -8.19 -46.48
CA PHE A 124 -24.98 -8.65 -45.76
C PHE A 124 -24.73 -9.93 -44.96
N GLN A 125 -23.88 -10.84 -45.47
CA GLN A 125 -23.48 -12.03 -44.72
C GLN A 125 -22.63 -11.64 -43.50
N THR A 126 -21.68 -10.72 -43.67
CA THR A 126 -20.87 -10.20 -42.55
C THR A 126 -21.74 -9.52 -41.49
N GLU A 127 -22.73 -8.71 -41.88
CA GLU A 127 -23.69 -8.11 -40.94
C GLU A 127 -24.47 -9.19 -40.15
N ALA A 128 -24.91 -10.26 -40.82
CA ALA A 128 -25.61 -11.37 -40.18
C ALA A 128 -24.71 -12.20 -39.26
N ASP A 129 -23.45 -12.40 -39.63
CA ASP A 129 -22.45 -13.08 -38.81
C ASP A 129 -22.12 -12.24 -37.56
N THR A 130 -21.99 -10.92 -37.69
CA THR A 130 -21.81 -10.00 -36.54
C THR A 130 -23.01 -10.05 -35.59
N ALA A 131 -24.24 -10.03 -36.11
CA ALA A 131 -25.44 -10.15 -35.27
C ALA A 131 -25.45 -11.48 -34.50
N LEU A 132 -25.05 -12.60 -35.13
CA LEU A 132 -24.98 -13.90 -34.47
C LEU A 132 -23.88 -13.95 -33.40
N THR A 133 -22.71 -13.34 -33.68
CA THR A 133 -21.65 -13.22 -32.69
C THR A 133 -22.13 -12.43 -31.47
N ASN A 134 -22.81 -11.31 -31.66
CA ASN A 134 -23.37 -10.52 -30.56
C ASN A 134 -24.36 -11.32 -29.72
N LEU A 135 -25.27 -12.07 -30.36
CA LEU A 135 -26.19 -12.96 -29.65
C LEU A 135 -25.44 -14.00 -28.82
N ARG A 136 -24.41 -14.65 -29.39
CA ARG A 136 -23.60 -15.64 -28.67
C ARG A 136 -22.89 -15.04 -27.47
N THR A 137 -22.29 -13.87 -27.62
CA THR A 137 -21.63 -13.17 -26.52
C THR A 137 -22.60 -12.88 -25.37
N ARG A 138 -23.84 -12.46 -25.65
CA ARG A 138 -24.87 -12.25 -24.62
C ARG A 138 -25.32 -13.57 -23.99
N CYS A 139 -25.42 -14.66 -24.76
CA CYS A 139 -25.71 -16.00 -24.21
C CYS A 139 -24.57 -16.56 -23.34
N ASP A 140 -23.32 -16.37 -23.73
CA ASP A 140 -22.15 -16.81 -22.97
C ASP A 140 -22.07 -16.04 -21.63
N TRP A 141 -22.34 -14.73 -21.66
CA TRP A 141 -22.49 -13.91 -20.45
C TRP A 141 -23.64 -14.41 -19.55
N ALA A 142 -24.78 -14.75 -20.12
CA ALA A 142 -25.92 -15.29 -19.39
C ALA A 142 -25.60 -16.66 -18.72
N GLU A 143 -24.85 -17.52 -19.40
CA GLU A 143 -24.36 -18.79 -18.83
C GLU A 143 -23.43 -18.54 -17.64
N GLU A 144 -22.46 -17.63 -17.77
CA GLU A 144 -21.56 -17.23 -16.68
C GLU A 144 -22.33 -16.75 -15.43
N LYS A 145 -23.34 -15.89 -15.61
CA LYS A 145 -24.15 -15.39 -14.48
C LYS A 145 -24.99 -16.48 -13.81
N LEU A 146 -25.46 -17.48 -14.55
CA LEU A 146 -26.14 -18.63 -13.95
C LEU A 146 -25.18 -19.52 -13.17
N GLU A 147 -23.94 -19.66 -13.63
CA GLU A 147 -22.90 -20.43 -12.94
C GLU A 147 -22.43 -19.74 -11.66
N SER A 148 -22.24 -18.42 -11.67
CA SER A 148 -21.87 -17.64 -10.48
C SER A 148 -22.99 -17.61 -9.43
N GLY A 149 -24.25 -17.71 -9.88
CA GLY A 149 -25.41 -17.64 -9.02
C GLY A 149 -25.78 -16.20 -8.65
N ALA A 150 -26.68 -16.06 -7.67
CA ALA A 150 -27.30 -14.78 -7.34
C ALA A 150 -26.39 -13.92 -6.44
N THR A 151 -25.18 -13.61 -6.92
CA THR A 151 -24.23 -12.74 -6.25
C THR A 151 -24.67 -11.27 -6.33
N PRO A 152 -24.18 -10.39 -5.44
CA PRO A 152 -24.46 -8.95 -5.52
C PRO A 152 -24.14 -8.35 -6.90
N GLU A 153 -23.00 -8.73 -7.49
CA GLU A 153 -22.52 -8.25 -8.79
C GLU A 153 -23.49 -8.68 -9.90
N SER A 154 -23.90 -9.94 -9.90
CA SER A 154 -24.80 -10.49 -10.91
C SER A 154 -26.18 -9.83 -10.85
N MET A 155 -26.70 -9.63 -9.64
CA MET A 155 -27.99 -8.97 -9.42
C MET A 155 -27.95 -7.49 -9.83
N ARG A 156 -26.87 -6.76 -9.48
CA ARG A 156 -26.72 -5.34 -9.86
C ARG A 156 -26.51 -5.16 -11.36
N ALA A 157 -25.73 -6.02 -12.01
CA ALA A 157 -25.56 -5.98 -13.46
C ALA A 157 -26.90 -6.17 -14.19
N LEU A 158 -27.72 -7.12 -13.74
CA LEU A 158 -29.06 -7.35 -14.29
C LEU A 158 -30.02 -6.17 -14.03
N ALA A 159 -29.91 -5.54 -12.85
CA ALA A 159 -30.69 -4.35 -12.51
C ALA A 159 -30.30 -3.15 -13.38
N ALA A 160 -29.00 -2.89 -13.53
CA ALA A 160 -28.45 -1.81 -14.36
C ALA A 160 -28.81 -1.96 -15.84
N ALA A 161 -28.85 -3.20 -16.34
CA ALA A 161 -29.32 -3.50 -17.69
C ALA A 161 -30.86 -3.40 -17.84
N GLY A 162 -31.59 -3.10 -16.77
CA GLY A 162 -33.03 -2.89 -16.80
C GLY A 162 -33.87 -4.17 -16.81
N HIS A 163 -33.28 -5.35 -16.64
CA HIS A 163 -33.99 -6.63 -16.75
C HIS A 163 -34.99 -6.89 -15.61
N PHE A 164 -34.93 -6.08 -14.54
CA PHE A 164 -35.93 -6.06 -13.47
C PHE A 164 -36.97 -4.94 -13.60
N GLY A 165 -36.86 -4.06 -14.60
CA GLY A 165 -37.76 -2.92 -14.80
C GLY A 165 -37.86 -2.03 -13.55
N GLU A 166 -39.09 -1.72 -13.12
CA GLU A 166 -39.37 -0.93 -11.91
C GLU A 166 -38.87 -1.59 -10.60
N TYR A 167 -38.39 -2.84 -10.66
CA TYR A 167 -37.95 -3.62 -9.51
C TYR A 167 -36.42 -3.79 -9.45
N GLY A 168 -35.65 -2.83 -9.96
CA GLY A 168 -34.18 -2.85 -9.92
C GLY A 168 -33.58 -3.16 -8.54
N GLN A 169 -34.29 -2.78 -7.46
CA GLN A 169 -33.84 -3.02 -6.07
C GLN A 169 -34.22 -4.38 -5.48
N ILE A 170 -34.69 -5.33 -6.29
CA ILE A 170 -35.17 -6.61 -5.79
C ILE A 170 -34.10 -7.40 -5.04
N GLY A 171 -32.84 -7.30 -5.46
CA GLY A 171 -31.71 -7.92 -4.77
C GLY A 171 -31.58 -7.42 -3.34
N TYR A 172 -31.67 -6.09 -3.14
CA TYR A 172 -31.66 -5.48 -1.82
C TYR A 172 -32.84 -5.97 -0.95
N TYR A 173 -34.07 -5.90 -1.46
CA TYR A 173 -35.24 -6.27 -0.65
C TYR A 173 -35.28 -7.74 -0.23
N ILE A 174 -34.66 -8.64 -1.00
CA ILE A 174 -34.56 -10.06 -0.62
C ILE A 174 -33.50 -10.26 0.47
N ASN A 175 -32.34 -9.61 0.33
CA ASN A 175 -31.16 -9.92 1.13
C ASN A 175 -30.96 -8.96 2.32
N GLU A 176 -31.63 -7.80 2.32
CA GLU A 176 -31.43 -6.69 3.28
C GLU A 176 -29.95 -6.27 3.37
N ASP A 177 -29.26 -6.29 2.24
CA ASP A 177 -27.83 -6.01 2.11
C ASP A 177 -27.58 -5.00 0.98
N LEU A 178 -26.98 -3.85 1.34
CA LEU A 178 -26.67 -2.76 0.42
C LEU A 178 -25.74 -3.17 -0.72
N ASN A 179 -24.98 -4.26 -0.59
CA ASN A 179 -24.18 -4.79 -1.69
C ASN A 179 -25.04 -5.20 -2.89
N TYR A 180 -26.30 -5.59 -2.66
CA TYR A 180 -27.28 -5.90 -3.71
C TYR A 180 -28.06 -4.67 -4.19
N TYR A 181 -27.85 -3.50 -3.58
CA TYR A 181 -28.53 -2.27 -3.96
C TYR A 181 -27.95 -1.73 -5.26
N HIS A 182 -28.82 -1.54 -6.25
CA HIS A 182 -28.48 -0.94 -7.53
C HIS A 182 -28.63 0.58 -7.42
N VAL A 183 -27.64 1.35 -7.86
CA VAL A 183 -27.71 2.81 -7.80
C VAL A 183 -27.87 3.42 -9.18
N ASP A 184 -28.58 4.56 -9.24
CA ASP A 184 -28.83 5.33 -10.45
C ASP A 184 -28.84 6.86 -10.19
N GLU A 185 -28.81 7.66 -11.25
CA GLU A 185 -28.82 9.13 -11.19
C GLU A 185 -30.03 9.70 -10.43
N THR A 186 -31.20 9.05 -10.50
CA THR A 186 -32.42 9.56 -9.83
C THR A 186 -32.29 9.50 -8.31
N GLN A 187 -31.63 8.46 -7.79
CA GLN A 187 -31.32 8.35 -6.38
C GLN A 187 -30.26 9.37 -5.96
N ALA A 188 -29.24 9.59 -6.79
CA ALA A 188 -28.23 10.63 -6.59
C ALA A 188 -28.87 12.02 -6.45
N GLU A 189 -29.72 12.41 -7.40
CA GLU A 189 -30.48 13.67 -7.35
C GLU A 189 -31.31 13.79 -6.06
N THR A 190 -31.97 12.71 -5.65
CA THR A 190 -32.79 12.69 -4.44
C THR A 190 -31.95 12.94 -3.18
N ILE A 191 -30.79 12.28 -3.08
CA ILE A 191 -29.86 12.46 -1.97
C ILE A 191 -29.31 13.89 -1.98
N ALA A 192 -28.89 14.41 -3.13
CA ALA A 192 -28.37 15.77 -3.27
C ALA A 192 -29.41 16.83 -2.86
N VAL A 193 -30.69 16.65 -3.22
CA VAL A 193 -31.78 17.53 -2.77
C VAL A 193 -31.92 17.51 -1.26
N HIS A 194 -31.88 16.34 -0.62
CA HIS A 194 -31.97 16.26 0.84
C HIS A 194 -30.77 16.87 1.53
N LEU A 195 -29.55 16.65 1.02
CA LEU A 195 -28.32 17.28 1.48
C LEU A 195 -28.45 18.80 1.43
N ARG A 196 -28.78 19.37 0.27
CA ARG A 196 -28.94 20.82 0.09
C ARG A 196 -30.03 21.40 1.00
N ASP A 197 -31.22 20.84 0.98
CA ASP A 197 -32.36 21.35 1.75
C ASP A 197 -32.14 21.22 3.27
N GLY A 198 -31.45 20.16 3.70
CA GLY A 198 -31.11 19.94 5.11
C GLY A 198 -30.02 20.90 5.60
N VAL A 199 -28.92 20.99 4.85
CA VAL A 199 -27.74 21.78 5.22
C VAL A 199 -28.01 23.28 5.10
N LEU A 200 -28.60 23.73 3.98
CA LEU A 200 -28.72 25.16 3.65
C LEU A 200 -29.99 25.79 4.20
N GLU A 201 -31.10 25.07 4.13
CA GLU A 201 -32.42 25.63 4.48
C GLU A 201 -32.92 25.14 5.85
N GLY A 202 -32.26 24.16 6.46
CA GLY A 202 -32.69 23.56 7.72
C GLY A 202 -34.06 22.90 7.64
N ARG A 203 -34.41 22.32 6.47
CA ARG A 203 -35.70 21.65 6.32
C ARG A 203 -35.73 20.37 7.14
N GLY A 204 -36.52 20.38 8.21
CA GLY A 204 -36.64 19.25 9.13
C GLY A 204 -36.95 17.90 8.46
N GLY A 205 -37.74 17.89 7.38
CA GLY A 205 -38.02 16.64 6.65
C GLY A 205 -36.81 16.07 5.89
N SER A 206 -35.90 16.93 5.42
CA SER A 206 -34.65 16.46 4.80
C SER A 206 -33.62 16.05 5.85
N ILE A 207 -33.56 16.75 6.98
CA ILE A 207 -32.72 16.36 8.12
C ILE A 207 -33.18 15.00 8.65
N GLU A 208 -34.48 14.81 8.89
CA GLU A 208 -35.07 13.54 9.29
C GLU A 208 -34.79 12.45 8.24
N ALA A 209 -34.87 12.77 6.95
CA ALA A 209 -34.54 11.80 5.91
C ALA A 209 -33.08 11.33 5.98
N LEU A 210 -32.13 12.23 6.25
CA LEU A 210 -30.70 11.92 6.35
C LEU A 210 -30.32 11.25 7.68
N GLU A 211 -30.94 11.64 8.80
CA GLU A 211 -30.65 11.07 10.12
C GLU A 211 -31.40 9.74 10.37
N ASP A 212 -32.68 9.67 10.01
CA ASP A 212 -33.54 8.52 10.33
C ASP A 212 -33.56 7.46 9.21
N ASN A 213 -33.09 7.78 8.00
CA ASN A 213 -32.84 6.79 6.94
C ASN A 213 -31.32 6.70 6.65
N PRO A 214 -30.56 5.94 7.45
CA PRO A 214 -29.11 5.80 7.27
C PRO A 214 -28.73 5.27 5.88
N GLU A 215 -29.68 4.64 5.16
CA GLU A 215 -29.49 4.15 3.79
C GLU A 215 -29.03 5.25 2.83
N LEU A 216 -29.48 6.51 2.94
CA LEU A 216 -29.15 7.56 1.96
C LEU A 216 -27.65 7.87 1.91
N LEU A 217 -27.03 8.13 3.06
CA LEU A 217 -25.58 8.38 3.14
C LEU A 217 -24.78 7.06 3.06
N ALA A 218 -25.34 5.96 3.58
CA ALA A 218 -24.72 4.65 3.49
C ALA A 218 -24.60 4.16 2.03
N LEU A 219 -25.46 4.59 1.11
CA LEU A 219 -25.33 4.25 -0.31
C LEU A 219 -24.06 4.85 -0.93
N ILE A 220 -23.77 6.12 -0.67
CA ILE A 220 -22.54 6.77 -1.16
C ILE A 220 -21.30 6.03 -0.62
N THR A 221 -21.30 5.79 0.70
CA THR A 221 -20.21 5.04 1.33
C THR A 221 -20.11 3.60 0.81
N ASN A 222 -21.23 2.93 0.54
CA ASN A 222 -21.23 1.57 0.00
C ASN A 222 -20.63 1.54 -1.41
N VAL A 223 -21.00 2.46 -2.30
CA VAL A 223 -20.41 2.56 -3.64
C VAL A 223 -18.89 2.76 -3.53
N ALA A 224 -18.43 3.63 -2.63
CA ALA A 224 -16.99 3.84 -2.42
C ALA A 224 -16.26 2.60 -1.85
N LEU A 225 -16.90 1.84 -0.96
CA LEU A 225 -16.35 0.56 -0.48
C LEU A 225 -16.31 -0.51 -1.58
N ARG A 226 -17.31 -0.51 -2.46
CA ARG A 226 -17.32 -1.37 -3.66
C ARG A 226 -16.23 -0.98 -4.64
N ALA A 227 -15.93 0.31 -4.79
CA ALA A 227 -14.81 0.78 -5.60
C ALA A 227 -13.48 0.15 -5.11
N ASN A 228 -13.19 0.27 -3.82
CA ASN A 228 -12.00 -0.35 -3.22
C ASN A 228 -11.95 -1.88 -3.38
N THR A 229 -13.11 -2.55 -3.34
CA THR A 229 -13.20 -4.00 -3.58
C THR A 229 -12.94 -4.34 -5.04
N ALA A 230 -13.55 -3.59 -5.96
CA ALA A 230 -13.40 -3.76 -7.40
C ALA A 230 -11.93 -3.58 -7.80
N GLU A 231 -11.28 -2.54 -7.32
CA GLU A 231 -9.86 -2.29 -7.55
C GLU A 231 -8.97 -3.46 -7.12
N ARG A 232 -9.16 -3.99 -5.91
CA ARG A 232 -8.41 -5.16 -5.41
C ARG A 232 -8.60 -6.42 -6.27
N ASN A 233 -9.73 -6.51 -6.94
CA ASN A 233 -10.06 -7.62 -7.83
C ASN A 233 -9.68 -7.34 -9.30
N GLY A 234 -9.15 -6.16 -9.63
CA GLY A 234 -8.92 -5.73 -11.02
C GLY A 234 -10.21 -5.50 -11.82
N GLU A 235 -11.30 -5.20 -11.12
CA GLU A 235 -12.64 -4.93 -11.67
C GLU A 235 -12.95 -3.43 -11.67
N LYS A 236 -14.00 -3.05 -12.42
CA LYS A 236 -14.51 -1.68 -12.46
C LYS A 236 -15.87 -1.57 -11.77
N LEU A 237 -16.20 -0.37 -11.32
CA LEU A 237 -17.58 -0.02 -11.00
C LEU A 237 -18.45 -0.10 -12.25
N THR A 238 -19.76 -0.28 -12.06
CA THR A 238 -20.72 -0.19 -13.17
C THR A 238 -20.91 1.26 -13.61
N ASP A 239 -21.27 1.48 -14.87
CA ASP A 239 -21.53 2.83 -15.40
C ASP A 239 -22.56 3.61 -14.55
N GLY A 240 -23.59 2.91 -14.04
CA GLY A 240 -24.59 3.52 -13.16
C GLY A 240 -24.06 3.93 -11.78
N GLU A 241 -23.03 3.26 -11.27
CA GLU A 241 -22.35 3.66 -10.03
C GLU A 241 -21.46 4.88 -10.22
N ILE A 242 -20.74 4.97 -11.35
CA ILE A 242 -19.97 6.15 -11.70
C ILE A 242 -20.90 7.34 -11.91
N ALA A 243 -21.96 7.17 -12.71
CA ALA A 243 -22.96 8.22 -12.94
C ALA A 243 -23.68 8.64 -11.64
N PHE A 244 -23.94 7.71 -10.72
CA PHE A 244 -24.47 8.03 -9.39
C PHE A 244 -23.53 8.94 -8.60
N LEU A 245 -22.23 8.61 -8.54
CA LEU A 245 -21.26 9.44 -7.83
C LEU A 245 -21.11 10.81 -8.49
N GLU A 246 -20.96 10.86 -9.82
CA GLU A 246 -20.85 12.09 -10.60
C GLU A 246 -22.06 13.01 -10.37
N THR A 247 -23.28 12.48 -10.53
CA THR A 247 -24.53 13.24 -10.35
C THR A 247 -24.68 13.83 -8.95
N ILE A 248 -24.25 13.12 -7.90
CA ILE A 248 -24.28 13.67 -6.53
C ILE A 248 -23.39 14.91 -6.43
N HIS A 249 -22.18 14.88 -7.00
CA HIS A 249 -21.25 15.99 -6.90
C HIS A 249 -21.72 17.17 -7.77
N ASP A 250 -22.20 16.91 -8.98
CA ASP A 250 -22.75 17.91 -9.90
C ASP A 250 -23.96 18.65 -9.30
N GLU A 251 -24.90 17.93 -8.68
CA GLU A 251 -26.09 18.55 -8.07
C GLU A 251 -25.80 19.34 -6.79
N LEU A 252 -24.63 19.10 -6.18
CA LEU A 252 -24.14 19.84 -5.01
C LEU A 252 -23.26 21.03 -5.39
N GLU A 253 -22.96 21.25 -6.67
CA GLU A 253 -22.32 22.47 -7.16
C GLU A 253 -23.38 23.57 -7.35
N ILE A 254 -23.39 24.59 -6.48
CA ILE A 254 -24.52 25.52 -6.35
C ILE A 254 -24.25 26.86 -7.04
N GLY A 255 -24.49 26.90 -8.36
CA GLY A 255 -24.53 28.16 -9.10
C GLY A 255 -23.14 28.77 -9.32
N GLU A 256 -22.90 29.99 -8.82
CA GLU A 256 -21.56 30.60 -8.85
C GLU A 256 -20.70 30.17 -7.64
N ASP A 257 -21.32 29.57 -6.62
CA ASP A 257 -20.67 29.08 -5.41
C ASP A 257 -20.39 27.57 -5.62
N GLY A 258 -19.12 27.18 -5.61
CA GLY A 258 -18.68 25.85 -6.06
C GLY A 258 -18.98 24.72 -5.06
N PHE A 259 -18.54 23.51 -5.38
CA PHE A 259 -18.72 22.34 -4.51
C PHE A 259 -18.02 22.50 -3.14
N LEU A 260 -16.83 23.11 -3.09
CA LEU A 260 -16.12 23.35 -1.82
C LEU A 260 -16.85 24.38 -0.95
N ASP A 261 -17.52 25.36 -1.56
CA ASP A 261 -18.37 26.31 -0.84
C ASP A 261 -19.57 25.61 -0.17
N PHE A 262 -20.14 24.58 -0.82
CA PHE A 262 -21.17 23.75 -0.20
C PHE A 262 -20.62 23.00 1.02
N LEU A 263 -19.40 22.46 0.95
CA LEU A 263 -18.76 21.77 2.09
C LEU A 263 -18.45 22.72 3.25
N ASP A 264 -18.07 23.96 2.98
CA ASP A 264 -17.93 24.99 4.01
C ASP A 264 -19.28 25.34 4.66
N GLN A 265 -20.37 25.27 3.91
CA GLN A 265 -21.73 25.38 4.44
C GLN A 265 -22.11 24.17 5.31
N VAL A 266 -21.72 22.95 4.93
CA VAL A 266 -21.88 21.75 5.79
C VAL A 266 -21.16 21.95 7.13
N LYS A 267 -19.91 22.40 7.09
CA LYS A 267 -19.08 22.63 8.28
C LYS A 267 -19.65 23.69 9.21
N SER A 268 -20.25 24.75 8.66
CA SER A 268 -20.75 25.90 9.42
C SER A 268 -22.26 25.85 9.71
N SER A 269 -22.99 24.88 9.17
CA SER A 269 -24.45 24.81 9.30
C SER A 269 -24.89 24.58 10.76
N GLU A 270 -25.68 25.51 11.29
CA GLU A 270 -26.35 25.39 12.60
C GLU A 270 -27.60 24.49 12.54
N HIS A 271 -27.98 24.03 11.35
CA HIS A 271 -29.22 23.26 11.14
C HIS A 271 -29.05 21.77 11.40
N ILE A 272 -27.86 21.23 11.11
CA ILE A 272 -27.56 19.80 11.23
C ILE A 272 -26.78 19.51 12.51
N SER A 273 -26.91 18.27 13.00
CA SER A 273 -26.13 17.80 14.14
C SER A 273 -24.66 17.59 13.77
N ASP A 274 -23.75 17.63 14.75
CA ASP A 274 -22.32 17.36 14.50
C ASP A 274 -22.11 15.94 13.96
N SER A 275 -22.89 14.96 14.43
CA SER A 275 -22.85 13.58 13.91
C SER A 275 -23.25 13.50 12.44
N LEU A 276 -24.35 14.18 12.06
CA LEU A 276 -24.79 14.20 10.67
C LEU A 276 -23.77 14.93 9.79
N ARG A 277 -23.19 16.03 10.28
CA ARG A 277 -22.12 16.77 9.60
C ARG A 277 -20.91 15.88 9.29
N GLU A 278 -20.43 15.13 10.29
CA GLU A 278 -19.32 14.18 10.12
C GLU A 278 -19.67 13.07 9.11
N GLU A 279 -20.90 12.56 9.14
CA GLU A 279 -21.35 11.50 8.24
C GLU A 279 -21.49 11.98 6.79
N ILE A 280 -22.01 13.19 6.56
CA ILE A 280 -22.08 13.82 5.25
C ILE A 280 -20.66 14.00 4.69
N ASN A 281 -19.76 14.63 5.46
CA ASN A 281 -18.38 14.88 5.02
C ASN A 281 -17.66 13.58 4.68
N ARG A 282 -17.74 12.57 5.55
CA ARG A 282 -17.11 11.26 5.29
C ARG A 282 -17.69 10.57 4.06
N SER A 283 -19.01 10.57 3.90
CA SER A 283 -19.66 9.85 2.78
C SER A 283 -19.32 10.50 1.46
N LEU A 284 -19.40 11.83 1.38
CA LEU A 284 -19.02 12.57 0.17
C LEU A 284 -17.52 12.42 -0.11
N ALA A 285 -16.64 12.56 0.90
CA ALA A 285 -15.19 12.41 0.71
C ALA A 285 -14.84 11.02 0.17
N ASN A 286 -15.45 9.96 0.72
CA ASN A 286 -15.30 8.60 0.20
C ASN A 286 -15.76 8.49 -1.26
N GLY A 287 -16.90 9.13 -1.59
CA GLY A 287 -17.41 9.20 -2.95
C GLY A 287 -16.46 9.93 -3.91
N THR A 288 -15.87 11.06 -3.51
CA THR A 288 -14.87 11.79 -4.29
C THR A 288 -13.62 10.94 -4.55
N LEU A 289 -13.09 10.27 -3.52
CA LEU A 289 -11.92 9.40 -3.69
C LEU A 289 -12.22 8.26 -4.67
N ALA A 290 -13.38 7.61 -4.55
CA ALA A 290 -13.80 6.56 -5.47
C ALA A 290 -14.01 7.07 -6.91
N LEU A 291 -14.65 8.23 -7.07
CA LEU A 291 -14.90 8.86 -8.37
C LEU A 291 -13.60 9.33 -9.05
N SER A 292 -12.59 9.71 -8.28
CA SER A 292 -11.29 10.09 -8.80
C SER A 292 -10.45 8.92 -9.32
N ASN A 293 -10.86 7.68 -9.05
CA ASN A 293 -10.03 6.49 -9.28
C ASN A 293 -10.25 5.85 -10.65
N GLU A 294 -9.26 6.01 -11.53
CA GLU A 294 -9.27 5.48 -12.90
C GLU A 294 -9.28 3.95 -12.99
N ALA A 295 -8.70 3.25 -12.01
CA ALA A 295 -8.66 1.78 -11.98
C ALA A 295 -10.08 1.19 -11.92
N VAL A 296 -11.01 1.90 -11.28
CA VAL A 296 -12.42 1.47 -11.14
C VAL A 296 -13.36 2.13 -12.14
N GLY A 297 -12.84 2.91 -13.09
CA GLY A 297 -13.62 3.61 -14.11
C GLY A 297 -13.96 5.07 -13.80
N GLY A 298 -13.42 5.62 -12.70
CA GLY A 298 -13.45 7.05 -12.40
C GLY A 298 -12.40 7.86 -13.18
N GLY A 299 -12.15 9.09 -12.73
CA GLY A 299 -11.15 9.99 -13.30
C GLY A 299 -11.18 11.38 -12.66
N VAL A 300 -10.08 12.12 -12.79
CA VAL A 300 -10.00 13.52 -12.32
C VAL A 300 -10.98 14.41 -13.08
N ASP A 301 -11.21 14.12 -14.35
CA ASP A 301 -12.12 14.84 -15.24
C ASP A 301 -13.60 14.69 -14.86
N LEU A 302 -13.94 13.69 -14.05
CA LEU A 302 -15.29 13.46 -13.52
C LEU A 302 -15.54 14.16 -12.17
N LEU A 303 -14.53 14.81 -11.59
CA LEU A 303 -14.68 15.57 -10.35
C LEU A 303 -15.23 16.97 -10.61
N PRO A 304 -15.85 17.64 -9.62
CA PRO A 304 -16.23 19.05 -9.75
C PRO A 304 -15.07 19.94 -10.21
N ASP A 305 -15.35 20.89 -11.11
CA ASP A 305 -14.38 21.82 -11.69
C ASP A 305 -13.55 22.55 -10.60
N GLU A 306 -14.18 22.89 -9.48
CA GLU A 306 -13.50 23.53 -8.35
C GLU A 306 -12.46 22.62 -7.68
N ILE A 307 -12.76 21.32 -7.53
CA ILE A 307 -11.79 20.35 -7.02
C ILE A 307 -10.64 20.23 -8.02
N GLN A 308 -10.94 20.02 -9.31
CA GLN A 308 -9.94 19.94 -10.37
C GLN A 308 -9.02 21.16 -10.36
N GLY A 309 -9.57 22.38 -10.29
CA GLY A 309 -8.80 23.61 -10.24
C GLY A 309 -7.94 23.76 -8.97
N THR A 310 -8.43 23.28 -7.83
CA THR A 310 -7.77 23.39 -6.52
C THR A 310 -6.58 22.44 -6.40
N ILE A 311 -6.72 21.19 -6.86
CA ILE A 311 -5.64 20.20 -6.75
C ILE A 311 -4.43 20.56 -7.62
N LEU A 312 -4.60 21.34 -8.68
CA LEU A 312 -3.52 21.75 -9.58
C LEU A 312 -2.59 22.82 -8.98
N GLY A 313 -2.94 23.40 -7.83
CA GLY A 313 -2.16 24.44 -7.17
C GLY A 313 -2.55 25.87 -7.57
N PRO A 314 -1.94 26.88 -6.93
CA PRO A 314 -2.28 28.28 -7.13
C PRO A 314 -2.00 28.72 -8.58
N PRO A 315 -2.60 29.82 -9.06
CA PRO A 315 -2.20 30.42 -10.32
C PRO A 315 -0.70 30.74 -10.29
N GLY A 316 0.05 30.24 -11.28
CA GLY A 316 1.50 30.41 -11.31
C GLY A 316 1.93 31.89 -11.27
N ILE A 317 3.12 32.15 -10.73
CA ILE A 317 3.70 33.50 -10.70
C ILE A 317 3.92 33.96 -12.15
N ASN A 318 3.11 34.91 -12.61
CA ASN A 318 3.35 35.55 -13.90
C ASN A 318 4.52 36.54 -13.76
N ALA A 319 5.74 36.01 -13.95
CA ALA A 319 6.99 36.77 -13.86
C ALA A 319 6.99 37.98 -14.80
N ASP A 320 6.38 37.86 -15.99
CA ASP A 320 6.22 38.98 -16.92
C ASP A 320 5.29 40.06 -16.37
N ALA A 321 4.20 39.70 -15.70
CA ALA A 321 3.35 40.68 -15.02
C ALA A 321 4.11 41.40 -13.91
N LEU A 322 4.83 40.68 -13.04
CA LEU A 322 5.64 41.30 -11.98
C LEU A 322 6.74 42.22 -12.53
N LEU A 323 7.46 41.79 -13.57
CA LEU A 323 8.51 42.58 -14.21
C LEU A 323 7.96 43.80 -14.97
N ASN A 324 6.69 43.77 -15.40
CA ASN A 324 6.01 44.88 -16.07
C ASN A 324 5.14 45.75 -15.13
N GLY A 325 5.36 45.65 -13.81
CA GLY A 325 4.71 46.51 -12.81
C GLY A 325 3.35 46.03 -12.32
N GLY A 326 3.05 44.74 -12.46
CA GLY A 326 1.97 44.06 -11.76
C GLY A 326 2.19 44.11 -10.24
N ASP A 327 1.09 44.12 -9.48
CA ASP A 327 1.14 44.22 -8.03
C ASP A 327 1.50 42.85 -7.44
N PRO A 328 2.60 42.70 -6.68
CA PRO A 328 2.87 41.48 -5.93
C PRO A 328 1.72 41.08 -4.99
N GLN A 329 0.88 42.04 -4.58
CA GLN A 329 -0.32 41.78 -3.79
C GLN A 329 -1.33 40.92 -4.53
N ASP A 330 -1.50 41.10 -5.86
CA ASP A 330 -2.45 40.31 -6.64
C ASP A 330 -2.08 38.81 -6.61
N TYR A 331 -0.79 38.49 -6.59
CA TYR A 331 -0.33 37.10 -6.43
C TYR A 331 -0.63 36.56 -5.03
N MET A 332 -0.35 37.34 -3.98
CA MET A 332 -0.64 36.93 -2.61
C MET A 332 -2.14 36.71 -2.39
N ASP A 333 -2.98 37.58 -2.95
CA ASP A 333 -4.43 37.46 -2.87
C ASP A 333 -4.92 36.18 -3.58
N ASN A 334 -4.36 35.86 -4.76
CA ASN A 334 -4.66 34.61 -5.47
C ASN A 334 -4.16 33.36 -4.73
N TYR A 335 -2.97 33.43 -4.12
CA TYR A 335 -2.42 32.32 -3.32
C TYR A 335 -3.26 32.08 -2.07
N ASN A 336 -3.72 33.14 -1.40
CA ASN A 336 -4.59 33.03 -0.23
C ASN A 336 -5.98 32.51 -0.61
N ASP A 337 -6.55 32.92 -1.74
CA ASP A 337 -7.82 32.40 -2.27
C ASP A 337 -7.73 30.91 -2.58
N TRP A 338 -6.69 30.50 -3.33
CA TRP A 338 -6.39 29.08 -3.54
C TRP A 338 -6.16 28.34 -2.22
N GLY A 339 -5.40 28.92 -1.31
CA GLY A 339 -5.07 28.33 -0.02
C GLY A 339 -6.27 28.10 0.88
N SER A 340 -7.26 29.00 0.83
CA SER A 340 -8.55 28.82 1.50
C SER A 340 -9.27 27.58 0.95
N ARG A 341 -9.40 27.46 -0.38
CA ARG A 341 -10.04 26.31 -1.03
C ARG A 341 -9.29 25.01 -0.77
N PHE A 342 -7.96 25.04 -0.83
CA PHE A 342 -7.10 23.90 -0.54
C PHE A 342 -7.25 23.45 0.93
N SER A 343 -7.45 24.38 1.86
CA SER A 343 -7.74 24.07 3.26
C SER A 343 -9.13 23.45 3.44
N SER A 344 -10.16 23.95 2.75
CA SER A 344 -11.49 23.34 2.74
C SER A 344 -11.45 21.92 2.15
N LEU A 345 -10.73 21.73 1.04
CA LEU A 345 -10.49 20.42 0.43
C LEU A 345 -9.75 19.48 1.38
N SER A 346 -8.73 19.96 2.08
CA SER A 346 -7.96 19.17 3.05
C SER A 346 -8.80 18.67 4.22
N ASP A 347 -9.61 19.55 4.83
CA ASP A 347 -10.52 19.15 5.91
C ASP A 347 -11.57 18.14 5.43
N TYR A 348 -12.05 18.34 4.21
CA TYR A 348 -13.01 17.45 3.56
C TYR A 348 -12.42 16.06 3.30
N LEU A 349 -11.31 15.98 2.55
CA LEU A 349 -10.66 14.71 2.23
C LEU A 349 -10.11 14.02 3.48
N GLY A 350 -9.66 14.78 4.48
CA GLY A 350 -9.26 14.25 5.78
C GLY A 350 -10.38 13.57 6.56
N SER A 351 -11.65 13.78 6.17
CA SER A 351 -12.81 13.07 6.74
C SER A 351 -13.05 11.69 6.11
N SER A 352 -12.31 11.34 5.05
CA SER A 352 -12.42 10.05 4.37
C SER A 352 -11.99 8.86 5.24
N SER A 353 -12.52 7.69 4.93
CA SER A 353 -12.15 6.43 5.58
C SER A 353 -10.71 6.01 5.21
N PRO A 354 -9.86 5.57 6.16
CA PRO A 354 -8.45 5.22 5.90
C PRO A 354 -8.22 4.14 4.83
N GLY A 355 -9.21 3.26 4.61
CA GLY A 355 -9.10 2.16 3.65
C GLY A 355 -9.54 2.50 2.22
N ILE A 356 -9.88 3.76 1.93
CA ILE A 356 -10.26 4.22 0.59
C ILE A 356 -9.14 5.11 0.07
N LYS A 357 -8.63 4.77 -1.11
CA LYS A 357 -7.62 5.53 -1.85
C LYS A 357 -8.23 6.21 -3.07
N CYS A 358 -7.68 7.34 -3.47
CA CYS A 358 -7.99 8.01 -4.74
C CYS A 358 -7.19 7.42 -5.90
N GLY A 359 -7.53 7.85 -7.12
CA GLY A 359 -6.82 7.49 -8.34
C GLY A 359 -5.39 7.99 -8.41
N THR A 360 -4.60 7.40 -9.31
CA THR A 360 -3.18 7.68 -9.47
C THR A 360 -2.94 9.12 -9.92
N GLU A 361 -3.70 9.61 -10.90
CA GLU A 361 -3.57 10.98 -11.40
C GLU A 361 -3.91 12.01 -10.31
N PHE A 362 -5.00 11.75 -9.57
CA PHE A 362 -5.45 12.62 -8.48
C PHE A 362 -4.42 12.64 -7.33
N SER A 363 -3.97 11.47 -6.88
CA SER A 363 -2.94 11.35 -5.84
C SER A 363 -1.63 12.02 -6.24
N THR A 364 -1.12 11.73 -7.43
CA THR A 364 0.15 12.29 -7.93
C THR A 364 0.07 13.82 -8.03
N THR A 365 -1.08 14.34 -8.48
CA THR A 365 -1.33 15.79 -8.54
C THR A 365 -1.36 16.43 -7.15
N LEU A 366 -2.04 15.82 -6.18
CA LEU A 366 -2.09 16.29 -4.80
C LEU A 366 -0.71 16.25 -4.12
N LEU A 367 0.06 15.17 -4.31
CA LEU A 367 1.42 15.03 -3.80
C LEU A 367 2.34 16.10 -4.39
N ALA A 368 2.33 16.27 -5.71
CA ALA A 368 3.12 17.28 -6.42
C ALA A 368 2.76 18.71 -5.96
N THR A 369 1.47 19.04 -5.89
CA THR A 369 1.00 20.35 -5.41
C THR A 369 1.37 20.59 -3.95
N THR A 370 1.33 19.56 -3.10
CA THR A 370 1.73 19.65 -1.70
C THR A 370 3.21 19.95 -1.57
N ALA A 371 4.09 19.18 -2.23
CA ALA A 371 5.54 19.43 -2.22
C ALA A 371 5.91 20.80 -2.79
N ASN A 372 5.27 21.21 -3.89
CA ASN A 372 5.51 22.51 -4.52
C ASN A 372 5.15 23.69 -3.60
N ASN A 373 4.14 23.53 -2.74
CA ASN A 373 3.58 24.65 -1.97
C ASN A 373 3.85 24.62 -0.47
N VAL A 374 4.21 23.48 0.12
CA VAL A 374 4.53 23.38 1.55
C VAL A 374 5.71 24.29 1.94
N ILE A 375 6.68 24.47 1.04
CA ILE A 375 7.82 25.38 1.22
C ILE A 375 7.39 26.85 1.40
N PHE A 376 6.20 27.22 0.95
CA PHE A 376 5.65 28.58 1.05
C PHE A 376 4.90 28.82 2.36
N ALA A 377 4.60 27.78 3.16
CA ALA A 377 3.87 27.89 4.42
C ALA A 377 4.55 28.86 5.40
N ASP A 378 5.88 28.86 5.46
CA ASP A 378 6.66 29.73 6.35
C ASP A 378 6.68 31.20 5.89
N PHE A 379 6.43 31.46 4.61
CA PHE A 379 6.47 32.80 4.02
C PHE A 379 5.10 33.49 4.00
N TYR A 380 4.01 32.71 4.00
CA TYR A 380 2.63 33.20 3.87
C TYR A 380 1.75 32.67 5.00
N PRO A 381 1.76 33.31 6.18
CA PRO A 381 1.06 32.81 7.38
C PRO A 381 -0.47 32.81 7.27
N ASP A 382 -1.03 33.52 6.28
CA ASP A 382 -2.47 33.52 5.98
C ASP A 382 -2.87 32.43 4.95
N GLY A 383 -1.89 31.68 4.42
CA GLY A 383 -2.11 30.55 3.51
C GLY A 383 -2.32 29.21 4.23
N PRO A 384 -2.28 28.08 3.50
CA PRO A 384 -2.37 26.75 4.10
C PRO A 384 -1.21 26.51 5.09
N GLY A 385 -1.54 26.03 6.29
CA GLY A 385 -0.54 25.64 7.28
C GLY A 385 -0.12 24.17 7.14
N ASP A 386 0.86 23.74 7.92
CA ASP A 386 1.39 22.37 7.87
C ASP A 386 0.30 21.31 8.09
N SER A 387 -0.65 21.55 8.98
CA SER A 387 -1.77 20.62 9.22
C SER A 387 -2.69 20.44 8.00
N THR A 388 -2.79 21.45 7.13
CA THR A 388 -3.54 21.36 5.88
C THR A 388 -2.79 20.44 4.90
N TYR A 389 -1.50 20.66 4.71
CA TYR A 389 -0.66 19.84 3.83
C TYR A 389 -0.54 18.39 4.33
N GLN A 390 -0.37 18.20 5.64
CA GLN A 390 -0.28 16.90 6.30
C GLN A 390 -1.52 16.03 6.00
N LYS A 391 -2.74 16.59 6.11
CA LYS A 391 -3.98 15.85 5.81
C LYS A 391 -4.10 15.47 4.34
N ILE A 392 -3.67 16.35 3.43
CA ILE A 392 -3.67 16.04 1.99
C ILE A 392 -2.65 14.93 1.71
N LEU A 393 -1.46 15.03 2.29
CA LEU A 393 -0.42 14.01 2.20
C LEU A 393 -0.92 12.65 2.73
N ASP A 394 -1.59 12.63 3.89
CA ASP A 394 -2.18 11.42 4.50
C ASP A 394 -3.17 10.69 3.57
N VAL A 395 -3.93 11.45 2.77
CA VAL A 395 -4.92 10.92 1.84
C VAL A 395 -4.29 10.52 0.52
N ALA A 396 -3.47 11.40 -0.07
CA ALA A 396 -2.87 11.19 -1.38
C ALA A 396 -1.87 10.02 -1.36
N ALA A 397 -1.08 9.90 -0.28
CA ALA A 397 -0.09 8.84 -0.11
C ALA A 397 -0.68 7.45 0.17
N ARG A 398 -2.01 7.30 0.24
CA ARG A 398 -2.67 5.98 0.33
C ARG A 398 -2.61 5.19 -0.97
N ASN A 399 -2.16 5.81 -2.06
CA ASN A 399 -2.05 5.20 -3.38
C ASN A 399 -0.56 4.86 -3.66
N PRO A 400 -0.17 3.57 -3.56
CA PRO A 400 1.19 3.12 -3.85
C PRO A 400 1.66 3.43 -5.28
N GLU A 401 0.74 3.36 -6.26
CA GLU A 401 1.01 3.64 -7.67
C GLU A 401 1.48 5.11 -7.83
N ALA A 402 0.78 6.05 -7.21
CA ALA A 402 1.17 7.46 -7.20
C ALA A 402 2.48 7.69 -6.43
N ASN A 403 2.67 7.01 -5.30
CA ASN A 403 3.92 7.10 -4.54
C ASN A 403 5.11 6.60 -5.35
N ASN A 404 4.97 5.48 -6.08
CA ASN A 404 6.00 4.96 -6.98
C ASN A 404 6.37 6.00 -8.05
N ILE A 405 5.39 6.64 -8.67
CA ILE A 405 5.63 7.74 -9.63
C ILE A 405 6.40 8.88 -8.99
N MET A 406 6.00 9.31 -7.78
CA MET A 406 6.68 10.40 -7.07
C MET A 406 8.12 10.03 -6.66
N LEU A 407 8.39 8.77 -6.34
CA LEU A 407 9.71 8.28 -5.92
C LEU A 407 10.65 7.99 -7.10
N THR A 408 10.13 7.53 -8.23
CA THR A 408 10.94 7.13 -9.40
C THR A 408 10.97 8.17 -10.51
N GLY A 409 10.00 9.09 -10.52
CA GLY A 409 9.80 10.08 -11.58
C GLY A 409 9.31 9.47 -12.90
N LYS A 410 8.83 8.22 -12.89
CA LYS A 410 8.42 7.49 -14.10
C LYS A 410 6.96 7.04 -14.04
N ASP A 411 6.34 6.96 -15.21
CA ASP A 411 5.06 6.26 -15.39
C ASP A 411 5.26 4.73 -15.50
N PHE A 412 4.15 3.99 -15.53
CA PHE A 412 4.16 2.51 -15.64
C PHE A 412 4.63 1.99 -17.01
N ASP A 413 4.78 2.86 -18.00
CA ASP A 413 5.42 2.52 -19.29
C ASP A 413 6.94 2.80 -19.26
N GLY A 414 7.48 3.26 -18.12
CA GLY A 414 8.88 3.60 -17.90
C GLY A 414 9.32 4.93 -18.49
N ASN A 415 8.38 5.77 -18.95
CA ASN A 415 8.68 7.13 -19.42
C ASN A 415 8.76 8.09 -18.23
N VAL A 416 9.44 9.23 -18.42
CA VAL A 416 9.42 10.31 -17.42
C VAL A 416 7.98 10.79 -17.25
N TYR A 417 7.49 10.81 -16.02
CA TYR A 417 6.14 11.28 -15.71
C TYR A 417 6.03 12.79 -15.94
N GLU A 418 5.05 13.21 -16.74
CA GLU A 418 4.81 14.62 -17.04
C GLU A 418 3.77 15.20 -16.06
N HIS A 419 4.24 15.95 -15.06
CA HIS A 419 3.34 16.72 -14.20
C HIS A 419 2.66 17.86 -14.98
N HIS A 420 1.48 18.27 -14.51
CA HIS A 420 0.79 19.46 -15.03
C HIS A 420 1.69 20.72 -15.00
N GLU A 421 1.48 21.69 -15.91
CA GLU A 421 2.33 22.89 -16.08
C GLU A 421 2.62 23.67 -14.78
N LYS A 422 1.69 23.65 -13.83
CA LYS A 422 1.84 24.29 -12.51
C LYS A 422 2.81 23.58 -11.56
N ASN A 423 3.15 22.32 -11.87
CA ASN A 423 4.01 21.42 -11.10
C ASN A 423 5.14 20.83 -11.98
N GLU A 424 5.48 21.45 -13.11
CA GLU A 424 6.54 20.99 -14.05
C GLU A 424 7.93 20.83 -13.40
N GLY A 425 8.18 21.52 -12.29
CA GLY A 425 9.46 21.49 -11.58
C GLY A 425 9.61 20.37 -10.57
N ILE A 426 8.58 19.53 -10.40
CA ILE A 426 8.62 18.45 -9.40
C ILE A 426 9.42 17.27 -9.94
N THR A 427 10.55 17.01 -9.28
CA THR A 427 11.37 15.81 -9.46
C THR A 427 11.28 14.97 -8.18
N PRO A 428 11.65 13.68 -8.21
CA PRO A 428 11.73 12.86 -7.01
C PRO A 428 12.58 13.47 -5.89
N GLU A 429 13.71 14.08 -6.24
CA GLU A 429 14.62 14.74 -5.30
C GLU A 429 13.94 15.92 -4.61
N PHE A 430 13.32 16.82 -5.40
CA PHE A 430 12.61 17.97 -4.87
C PHE A 430 11.42 17.54 -4.00
N PHE A 431 10.68 16.52 -4.43
CA PHE A 431 9.54 15.99 -3.70
C PHE A 431 9.98 15.43 -2.34
N LEU A 432 10.99 14.56 -2.30
CA LEU A 432 11.48 13.98 -1.07
C LEU A 432 12.09 15.03 -0.14
N GLU A 433 12.87 15.98 -0.65
CA GLU A 433 13.39 17.07 0.15
C GLU A 433 12.25 17.88 0.78
N ALA A 434 11.28 18.34 -0.02
CA ALA A 434 10.16 19.15 0.46
C ALA A 434 9.31 18.44 1.52
N ILE A 435 9.11 17.12 1.40
CA ILE A 435 8.27 16.35 2.30
C ILE A 435 9.04 15.82 3.51
N TYR A 436 10.26 15.29 3.37
CA TYR A 436 10.96 14.61 4.47
C TYR A 436 11.73 15.55 5.38
N THR A 437 12.17 16.72 4.89
CA THR A 437 12.90 17.70 5.73
C THR A 437 11.96 18.65 6.48
N ARG A 438 10.64 18.48 6.33
CA ARG A 438 9.64 19.28 7.03
C ARG A 438 9.36 18.69 8.42
N ASP A 439 9.24 19.54 9.43
CA ASP A 439 8.81 19.17 10.78
C ASP A 439 7.28 19.00 10.81
N TRP A 440 6.80 17.77 10.70
CA TRP A 440 5.36 17.50 10.61
C TRP A 440 4.68 17.44 11.98
N PRO A 441 3.46 17.98 12.15
CA PRO A 441 2.75 17.94 13.42
C PRO A 441 2.34 16.54 13.92
N ASP A 442 2.44 15.52 13.08
CA ASP A 442 2.14 14.11 13.38
C ASP A 442 3.39 13.23 13.43
N ASP A 443 4.54 13.81 13.76
CA ASP A 443 5.83 13.10 13.89
C ASP A 443 6.25 12.37 12.59
N GLY A 444 5.69 12.79 11.45
CA GLY A 444 5.94 12.23 10.13
C GLY A 444 4.98 11.11 9.70
N GLN A 445 3.91 10.82 10.44
CA GLN A 445 2.98 9.72 10.12
C GLN A 445 2.36 9.84 8.72
N ALA A 446 1.99 11.04 8.27
CA ALA A 446 1.50 11.22 6.90
C ALA A 446 2.61 11.04 5.85
N ALA A 447 3.82 11.50 6.15
CA ALA A 447 4.97 11.43 5.25
C ALA A 447 5.53 10.01 5.08
N SER A 448 5.49 9.19 6.15
CA SER A 448 5.94 7.78 6.13
C SER A 448 5.22 6.95 5.07
N LYS A 449 3.93 7.23 4.85
CA LYS A 449 3.07 6.52 3.88
C LYS A 449 3.56 6.57 2.45
N VAL A 450 4.36 7.57 2.10
CA VAL A 450 5.03 7.66 0.80
C VAL A 450 5.90 6.43 0.54
N THR A 451 6.44 5.80 1.59
CA THR A 451 7.36 4.65 1.51
C THR A 451 6.87 3.38 2.21
N ASP A 452 5.89 3.47 3.13
CA ASP A 452 5.40 2.31 3.91
C ASP A 452 4.95 1.13 3.04
N TRP A 453 4.41 1.40 1.85
CA TRP A 453 3.90 0.38 0.93
C TRP A 453 5.00 -0.49 0.28
N ILE A 454 6.28 -0.06 0.32
CA ILE A 454 7.39 -0.74 -0.36
C ILE A 454 7.57 -2.16 0.19
N SER A 455 7.47 -2.34 1.52
CA SER A 455 7.62 -3.66 2.15
C SER A 455 6.47 -4.60 1.77
N ASP A 456 5.23 -4.10 1.79
CA ASP A 456 4.04 -4.85 1.40
C ASP A 456 4.10 -5.32 -0.06
N PHE A 457 4.58 -4.46 -0.97
CA PHE A 457 4.69 -4.79 -2.39
C PHE A 457 5.85 -5.73 -2.67
N SER A 458 6.98 -5.59 -1.97
CA SER A 458 8.11 -6.53 -2.06
C SER A 458 7.73 -7.95 -1.60
N ALA A 459 6.77 -8.08 -0.68
CA ALA A 459 6.27 -9.38 -0.21
C ALA A 459 5.10 -9.93 -1.05
N SER A 460 4.70 -9.24 -2.12
CA SER A 460 3.58 -9.66 -2.97
C SER A 460 3.93 -10.88 -3.82
N ASP A 461 2.94 -11.70 -4.20
CA ASP A 461 3.10 -12.76 -5.20
C ASP A 461 3.08 -12.21 -6.65
N ASP A 462 2.88 -10.90 -6.81
CA ASP A 462 2.79 -10.19 -8.08
C ASP A 462 4.16 -9.58 -8.46
N GLU A 463 4.79 -10.12 -9.50
CA GLU A 463 6.13 -9.73 -9.98
C GLU A 463 6.19 -8.23 -10.33
N GLU A 464 5.11 -7.66 -10.88
CA GLU A 464 5.07 -6.24 -11.23
C GLU A 464 5.12 -5.35 -9.97
N LYS A 465 4.47 -5.76 -8.88
CA LYS A 465 4.53 -5.05 -7.60
C LYS A 465 5.90 -5.17 -6.93
N GLN A 466 6.53 -6.34 -7.03
CA GLN A 466 7.90 -6.53 -6.54
C GLN A 466 8.87 -5.61 -7.28
N ASP A 467 8.77 -5.53 -8.62
CA ASP A 467 9.58 -4.64 -9.43
C ASP A 467 9.35 -3.17 -9.05
N TRP A 468 8.09 -2.74 -8.86
CA TRP A 468 7.80 -1.37 -8.40
C TRP A 468 8.37 -1.06 -7.03
N ALA A 469 8.32 -2.01 -6.09
CA ALA A 469 8.92 -1.84 -4.77
C ALA A 469 10.44 -1.72 -4.86
N GLY A 470 11.08 -2.55 -5.68
CA GLY A 470 12.53 -2.57 -5.88
C GLY A 470 13.04 -1.28 -6.53
N GLU A 471 12.39 -0.83 -7.60
CA GLU A 471 12.71 0.43 -8.27
C GLU A 471 12.50 1.64 -7.35
N ALA A 472 11.40 1.67 -6.59
CA ALA A 472 11.13 2.73 -5.63
C ALA A 472 12.16 2.75 -4.50
N ALA A 473 12.53 1.59 -3.94
CA ALA A 473 13.56 1.48 -2.90
C ALA A 473 14.94 1.94 -3.41
N ALA A 474 15.32 1.55 -4.63
CA ALA A 474 16.56 1.99 -5.26
C ALA A 474 16.60 3.50 -5.46
N SER A 475 15.53 4.08 -6.02
CA SER A 475 15.41 5.52 -6.23
C SER A 475 15.46 6.29 -4.90
N LEU A 476 14.67 5.85 -3.92
CA LEU A 476 14.63 6.40 -2.57
C LEU A 476 16.03 6.43 -1.93
N ILE A 477 16.72 5.29 -1.88
CA ILE A 477 18.06 5.21 -1.28
C ILE A 477 19.04 6.09 -2.04
N SER A 478 19.01 6.08 -3.38
CA SER A 478 19.88 6.94 -4.20
C SER A 478 19.70 8.42 -3.86
N ILE A 479 18.46 8.90 -3.76
CA ILE A 479 18.15 10.31 -3.47
C ILE A 479 18.53 10.68 -2.04
N LEU A 480 18.14 9.85 -1.06
CA LEU A 480 18.42 10.12 0.36
C LEU A 480 19.92 10.16 0.68
N THR A 481 20.72 9.47 -0.13
CA THR A 481 22.18 9.32 0.09
C THR A 481 23.02 10.17 -0.85
N GLU A 482 22.38 10.92 -1.75
CA GLU A 482 23.04 11.75 -2.74
C GLU A 482 23.95 12.80 -2.07
N GLU A 483 25.12 12.99 -2.67
CA GLU A 483 26.08 13.99 -2.23
C GLU A 483 25.86 15.29 -3.02
N PRO A 484 25.71 16.45 -2.35
CA PRO A 484 25.56 17.71 -3.05
C PRO A 484 26.75 18.02 -3.98
N GLU A 485 26.50 18.66 -5.12
CA GLU A 485 27.56 19.01 -6.08
C GLU A 485 28.58 20.05 -5.55
N ASP A 486 28.21 20.90 -4.60
CA ASP A 486 29.11 21.85 -3.92
C ASP A 486 29.49 21.28 -2.54
N ASP A 487 30.79 21.08 -2.30
CA ASP A 487 31.35 20.60 -1.02
C ASP A 487 30.92 21.42 0.22
N LYS A 488 30.30 22.59 0.02
CA LYS A 488 29.75 23.43 1.11
C LYS A 488 28.32 23.08 1.49
N ASP A 489 27.59 22.48 0.59
CA ASP A 489 26.22 22.07 0.81
C ASP A 489 26.25 20.70 1.48
N LYS A 490 25.44 20.53 2.51
CA LYS A 490 25.31 19.26 3.23
C LYS A 490 24.10 18.52 2.68
N ASN A 491 24.13 17.19 2.72
CA ASN A 491 22.96 16.38 2.36
C ASN A 491 21.77 16.81 3.25
N PRO A 492 20.64 17.29 2.66
CA PRO A 492 19.54 17.88 3.42
C PRO A 492 18.77 16.87 4.28
N PHE A 493 18.91 15.57 3.99
CA PHE A 493 18.27 14.50 4.75
C PHE A 493 19.03 14.17 6.04
N LEU A 494 20.37 14.28 6.02
CA LEU A 494 21.20 14.19 7.23
C LEU A 494 21.24 15.51 7.99
N PHE A 495 21.07 16.63 7.29
CA PHE A 495 21.18 17.97 7.86
C PHE A 495 20.01 18.86 7.42
N THR A 496 18.87 18.69 8.08
CA THR A 496 17.62 19.41 7.76
C THR A 496 17.67 20.92 8.03
N GLY A 497 18.67 21.39 8.80
CA GLY A 497 18.73 22.76 9.29
C GLY A 497 17.78 23.07 10.46
N VAL A 498 17.05 22.06 10.95
CA VAL A 498 16.19 22.17 12.14
C VAL A 498 17.00 21.81 13.39
N GLU A 499 17.00 22.71 14.38
CA GLU A 499 17.68 22.51 15.67
C GLU A 499 16.76 21.78 16.65
N ILE A 500 17.19 20.62 17.15
CA ILE A 500 16.53 19.88 18.24
C ILE A 500 17.55 19.64 19.35
N GLU A 501 17.20 20.06 20.56
CA GLU A 501 18.08 20.00 21.74
C GLU A 501 19.43 20.70 21.51
N ASP A 502 20.55 19.96 21.60
CA ASP A 502 21.92 20.46 21.37
C ASP A 502 22.43 20.12 19.95
N ASN A 503 21.58 19.53 19.07
CA ASN A 503 21.92 19.25 17.67
C ASN A 503 21.45 20.41 16.77
N PRO A 504 22.36 21.20 16.17
CA PRO A 504 22.02 22.37 15.38
C PRO A 504 21.32 22.04 14.05
N SER A 505 21.35 20.78 13.61
CA SER A 505 20.70 20.33 12.38
C SER A 505 20.52 18.82 12.44
N VAL A 506 19.33 18.37 12.82
CA VAL A 506 19.00 16.94 12.91
C VAL A 506 18.81 16.27 11.55
N ALA A 507 18.94 14.94 11.52
CA ALA A 507 18.52 14.12 10.38
C ALA A 507 16.99 14.01 10.29
N VAL A 508 16.47 13.68 9.10
CA VAL A 508 15.01 13.54 8.87
C VAL A 508 14.36 12.46 9.72
N THR A 509 15.11 11.42 10.09
CA THR A 509 14.64 10.34 10.97
C THR A 509 14.54 10.75 12.44
N GLU A 510 15.35 11.72 12.87
CA GLU A 510 15.21 12.35 14.19
C GLU A 510 14.08 13.37 14.21
N LEU A 511 13.94 14.12 13.10
CA LEU A 511 12.88 15.12 12.94
C LEU A 511 11.49 14.47 12.88
N ASN A 512 11.38 13.35 12.16
CA ASN A 512 10.14 12.63 11.90
C ASN A 512 10.29 11.15 12.32
N PRO A 513 10.06 10.79 13.59
CA PRO A 513 10.24 9.42 14.09
C PRO A 513 9.44 8.34 13.35
N GLU A 514 8.24 8.63 12.85
CA GLU A 514 7.44 7.66 12.09
C GLU A 514 8.07 7.37 10.71
N LEU A 515 8.72 8.37 10.11
CA LEU A 515 9.52 8.17 8.89
C LEU A 515 10.73 7.27 9.15
N ALA A 516 11.35 7.35 10.32
CA ALA A 516 12.43 6.42 10.69
C ALA A 516 11.95 4.96 10.71
N GLY A 517 10.71 4.71 11.15
CA GLY A 517 10.06 3.40 11.08
C GLY A 517 9.94 2.90 9.64
N ALA A 518 9.39 3.72 8.75
CA ALA A 518 9.21 3.39 7.34
C ALA A 518 10.53 3.07 6.62
N LEU A 519 11.56 3.89 6.82
CA LEU A 519 12.86 3.68 6.20
C LEU A 519 13.58 2.45 6.79
N ALA A 520 13.36 2.17 8.07
CA ALA A 520 13.84 0.94 8.69
C ALA A 520 13.16 -0.30 8.11
N ASP A 521 11.86 -0.23 7.78
CA ASP A 521 11.16 -1.31 7.08
C ASP A 521 11.71 -1.55 5.67
N VAL A 522 12.07 -0.50 4.93
CA VAL A 522 12.78 -0.62 3.65
C VAL A 522 14.14 -1.31 3.85
N TYR A 523 14.92 -0.88 4.85
CA TYR A 523 16.20 -1.51 5.20
C TYR A 523 16.06 -3.01 5.53
N MET A 524 15.06 -3.36 6.34
CA MET A 524 14.80 -4.73 6.76
C MET A 524 14.33 -5.60 5.59
N THR A 525 13.46 -5.06 4.73
CA THR A 525 12.93 -5.74 3.54
C THR A 525 14.06 -6.13 2.58
N TYR A 526 15.00 -5.21 2.34
CA TYR A 526 16.11 -5.42 1.41
C TYR A 526 17.43 -5.79 2.10
N LEU A 527 17.40 -6.28 3.33
CA LEU A 527 18.62 -6.53 4.10
C LEU A 527 19.52 -7.58 3.44
N ASP A 528 18.92 -8.60 2.83
CA ASP A 528 19.63 -9.63 2.06
C ASP A 528 20.36 -9.00 0.87
N ASP A 529 19.67 -8.15 0.10
CA ASP A 529 20.19 -7.41 -1.05
C ASP A 529 21.31 -6.43 -0.64
N LEU A 530 21.18 -5.80 0.53
CA LEU A 530 22.20 -4.92 1.10
C LEU A 530 23.48 -5.67 1.48
N THR A 531 23.48 -7.00 1.54
CA THR A 531 24.70 -7.81 1.66
C THR A 531 25.42 -8.03 0.32
N VAL A 532 24.77 -7.77 -0.82
CA VAL A 532 25.34 -7.92 -2.16
C VAL A 532 26.35 -6.80 -2.41
N ASN A 533 27.59 -7.16 -2.77
CA ASN A 533 28.61 -6.17 -3.07
C ASN A 533 28.39 -5.58 -4.47
N HIS A 534 28.11 -4.28 -4.53
CA HIS A 534 27.93 -3.53 -5.77
C HIS A 534 28.85 -2.32 -5.82
N SER A 535 29.35 -1.99 -7.01
CA SER A 535 30.30 -0.88 -7.23
C SER A 535 29.85 0.11 -8.30
N GLY A 536 28.69 -0.14 -8.91
CA GLY A 536 28.06 0.79 -9.85
C GLY A 536 27.05 1.69 -9.15
N ASP A 537 26.25 2.39 -9.95
CA ASP A 537 25.18 3.26 -9.48
C ASP A 537 24.07 2.43 -8.81
N THR A 538 23.40 3.02 -7.83
CA THR A 538 22.29 2.37 -7.12
C THR A 538 21.13 2.08 -8.08
N GLY A 539 20.55 0.88 -7.99
CA GLY A 539 19.51 0.43 -8.91
C GLY A 539 18.84 -0.87 -8.46
N TYR A 540 17.87 -1.33 -9.26
CA TYR A 540 17.18 -2.61 -9.07
C TYR A 540 17.32 -3.46 -10.33
N GLY A 541 17.75 -4.71 -10.18
CA GLY A 541 17.90 -5.63 -11.30
C GLY A 541 18.82 -6.81 -11.01
N GLU A 542 19.06 -7.64 -12.03
CA GLU A 542 19.91 -8.83 -11.88
C GLU A 542 21.35 -8.46 -11.48
N PRO A 543 21.93 -9.10 -10.45
CA PRO A 543 23.32 -8.89 -10.09
C PRO A 543 24.24 -9.37 -11.22
N SER A 544 25.28 -8.60 -11.55
CA SER A 544 26.15 -8.91 -12.69
C SER A 544 26.83 -10.28 -12.53
N VAL A 545 26.45 -11.23 -13.39
CA VAL A 545 26.76 -12.67 -13.39
C VAL A 545 28.24 -13.04 -13.63
N GLU A 546 29.20 -12.15 -13.37
CA GLU A 546 30.61 -12.51 -13.56
C GLU A 546 31.13 -13.48 -12.47
N ARG A 547 30.39 -13.67 -11.36
CA ARG A 547 30.60 -14.74 -10.37
C ARG A 547 29.27 -15.05 -9.64
N ASP A 548 28.79 -16.29 -9.76
CA ASP A 548 27.59 -16.84 -9.07
C ASP A 548 27.71 -16.80 -7.52
N ASP A 549 28.87 -16.38 -7.00
CA ASP A 549 29.27 -16.43 -5.61
C ASP A 549 29.02 -15.12 -4.82
N TYR A 550 28.30 -14.10 -5.33
CA TYR A 550 28.10 -12.79 -4.65
C TYR A 550 26.74 -12.52 -4.02
N ALA A 551 25.71 -13.33 -4.29
CA ALA A 551 24.36 -13.11 -3.79
C ALA A 551 23.92 -14.35 -2.99
N LEU A 552 24.22 -14.36 -1.68
CA LEU A 552 24.09 -15.54 -0.81
C LEU A 552 22.64 -16.04 -0.69
N PHE A 553 21.68 -15.11 -0.78
CA PHE A 553 20.26 -15.36 -0.54
C PHE A 553 19.41 -15.28 -1.82
N HIS A 554 20.04 -15.23 -2.99
CA HIS A 554 19.34 -15.03 -4.26
C HIS A 554 19.68 -16.11 -5.27
N GLU A 555 18.66 -16.56 -6.01
CA GLU A 555 18.85 -17.45 -7.15
C GLU A 555 19.23 -16.67 -8.42
N GLY A 556 19.88 -17.36 -9.37
CA GLY A 556 20.27 -16.74 -10.63
C GLY A 556 19.06 -16.30 -11.45
N GLY A 557 18.99 -15.01 -11.79
CA GLY A 557 17.88 -14.39 -12.54
C GLY A 557 16.88 -13.63 -11.68
N GLU A 558 17.08 -13.57 -10.36
CA GLU A 558 16.30 -12.70 -9.48
C GLU A 558 16.79 -11.24 -9.57
N ASN A 559 15.84 -10.30 -9.58
CA ASN A 559 16.13 -8.88 -9.43
C ASN A 559 16.43 -8.59 -7.95
N VAL A 560 17.51 -7.84 -7.71
CA VAL A 560 17.91 -7.44 -6.36
C VAL A 560 18.19 -5.95 -6.31
N LEU A 561 18.08 -5.37 -5.12
CA LEU A 561 18.49 -4.01 -4.82
C LEU A 561 20.03 -3.93 -4.81
N LEU A 562 20.57 -3.27 -5.81
CA LEU A 562 22.00 -3.06 -5.98
C LEU A 562 22.39 -1.69 -5.47
N VAL A 563 22.93 -1.62 -4.24
CA VAL A 563 23.38 -0.35 -3.62
C VAL A 563 24.90 -0.34 -3.48
N ASN A 564 25.55 0.78 -3.81
CA ASN A 564 27.00 0.91 -3.59
C ASN A 564 27.33 1.10 -2.08
N SER A 565 28.56 0.82 -1.66
CA SER A 565 28.93 0.87 -0.24
C SER A 565 28.76 2.24 0.43
N ASN A 566 28.95 3.35 -0.30
CA ASN A 566 28.83 4.70 0.24
C ASN A 566 27.36 5.06 0.51
N ASP A 567 26.49 4.72 -0.44
CA ASP A 567 25.04 4.92 -0.30
C ASP A 567 24.50 4.04 0.85
N LYS A 568 24.97 2.78 0.97
CA LYS A 568 24.63 1.93 2.13
C LYS A 568 25.02 2.56 3.46
N GLU A 569 26.23 3.10 3.56
CA GLU A 569 26.73 3.75 4.77
C GLU A 569 25.86 4.94 5.15
N ARG A 570 25.53 5.81 4.19
CA ARG A 570 24.68 6.98 4.43
C ARG A 570 23.23 6.62 4.74
N PHE A 571 22.69 5.61 4.07
CA PHE A 571 21.34 5.16 4.36
C PHE A 571 21.25 4.60 5.77
N ILE A 572 22.22 3.78 6.19
CA ILE A 572 22.31 3.31 7.57
C ILE A 572 22.56 4.47 8.53
N GLN A 573 23.38 5.46 8.15
CA GLN A 573 23.62 6.67 8.95
C GLN A 573 22.31 7.40 9.25
N LEU A 574 21.46 7.62 8.23
CA LEU A 574 20.13 8.20 8.41
C LEU A 574 19.30 7.39 9.43
N LEU A 575 19.30 6.07 9.36
CA LEU A 575 18.51 5.24 10.27
C LEU A 575 19.02 5.30 11.72
N VAL A 576 20.35 5.30 11.91
CA VAL A 576 20.96 5.31 13.24
C VAL A 576 21.08 6.71 13.84
N ALA A 577 20.83 7.77 13.07
CA ALA A 577 20.69 9.13 13.60
C ALA A 577 19.53 9.23 14.60
N ASN A 578 18.45 8.46 14.39
CA ASN A 578 17.40 8.32 15.39
C ASN A 578 17.86 7.38 16.52
N ASP A 579 18.10 7.97 17.70
CA ASP A 579 18.62 7.28 18.89
C ASP A 579 17.70 6.16 19.42
N ASP A 580 16.40 6.19 19.10
CA ASP A 580 15.41 5.16 19.44
C ASP A 580 15.40 4.02 18.42
N MET A 581 15.73 4.29 17.15
CA MET A 581 15.80 3.29 16.08
C MET A 581 17.18 2.61 15.98
N ALA A 582 18.27 3.31 16.29
CA ALA A 582 19.63 2.79 16.18
C ALA A 582 19.83 1.41 16.84
N PRO A 583 19.31 1.13 18.06
CA PRO A 583 19.39 -0.20 18.67
C PRO A 583 18.74 -1.31 17.82
N ASN A 584 17.63 -1.02 17.12
CA ASN A 584 16.93 -2.00 16.29
C ASN A 584 17.74 -2.31 15.02
N ILE A 585 18.30 -1.29 14.38
CA ILE A 585 19.17 -1.48 13.20
C ILE A 585 20.40 -2.31 13.55
N ILE A 586 21.00 -2.05 14.71
CA ILE A 586 22.10 -2.85 15.25
C ILE A 586 21.66 -4.31 15.47
N ALA A 587 20.52 -4.53 16.12
CA ALA A 587 20.00 -5.86 16.41
C ALA A 587 19.68 -6.66 15.14
N VAL A 588 19.11 -6.01 14.13
CA VAL A 588 18.79 -6.61 12.83
C VAL A 588 20.08 -6.96 12.06
N THR A 589 21.09 -6.09 12.11
CA THR A 589 22.40 -6.35 11.48
C THR A 589 23.09 -7.56 12.11
N GLU A 590 23.05 -7.65 13.44
CA GLU A 590 23.56 -8.81 14.18
C GLU A 590 22.79 -10.09 13.86
N ALA A 591 21.45 -10.02 13.72
CA ALA A 591 20.64 -11.16 13.27
C ALA A 591 21.03 -11.61 11.86
N GLN A 592 21.32 -10.66 10.96
CA GLN A 592 21.76 -10.95 9.60
C GLN A 592 23.14 -11.63 9.57
N GLU A 593 24.10 -11.20 10.40
CA GLU A 593 25.40 -11.89 10.55
C GLU A 593 25.20 -13.37 10.92
N ARG A 594 24.24 -13.67 11.80
CA ARG A 594 23.92 -15.05 12.19
C ARG A 594 23.23 -15.84 11.09
N LYS A 595 22.28 -15.24 10.37
CA LYS A 595 21.65 -15.85 9.20
C LYS A 595 22.69 -16.24 8.14
N ILE A 596 23.69 -15.38 7.91
CA ILE A 596 24.82 -15.67 7.01
C ILE A 596 25.64 -16.88 7.49
N ILE A 597 25.90 -17.01 8.79
CA ILE A 597 26.61 -18.17 9.37
C ILE A 597 25.76 -19.45 9.29
N GLU A 598 24.46 -19.34 9.55
CA GLU A 598 23.53 -20.46 9.42
C GLU A 598 23.57 -21.02 8.00
N GLU A 599 23.54 -20.16 6.97
CA GLU A 599 23.68 -20.56 5.58
C GLU A 599 25.03 -21.26 5.31
N VAL A 600 26.12 -20.84 5.96
CA VAL A 600 27.42 -21.55 5.88
C VAL A 600 27.33 -22.98 6.44
N LEU A 601 26.59 -23.17 7.53
CA LEU A 601 26.50 -24.46 8.24
C LEU A 601 25.47 -25.41 7.61
N LEU A 602 24.35 -24.88 7.12
CA LEU A 602 23.22 -25.65 6.57
C LEU A 602 23.22 -25.72 5.04
N GLY A 603 23.79 -24.72 4.36
CA GLY A 603 23.81 -24.60 2.91
C GLY A 603 24.60 -25.71 2.24
N ASP A 604 24.62 -25.73 0.90
CA ASP A 604 25.25 -26.80 0.13
C ASP A 604 26.78 -26.66 -0.01
N GLY A 605 27.34 -25.52 0.40
CA GLY A 605 28.78 -25.21 0.37
C GLY A 605 29.27 -24.59 -0.95
N THR A 606 28.35 -24.12 -1.81
CA THR A 606 28.68 -23.47 -3.09
C THR A 606 29.33 -22.09 -2.95
N HIS A 607 29.12 -21.38 -1.83
CA HIS A 607 29.58 -20.00 -1.61
C HIS A 607 30.84 -19.90 -0.73
N MET A 608 31.88 -20.71 -0.98
CA MET A 608 33.09 -20.69 -0.15
C MET A 608 33.77 -19.31 -0.12
N GLY A 609 33.70 -18.63 1.03
CA GLY A 609 34.45 -17.42 1.36
C GLY A 609 33.76 -16.08 1.06
N THR A 610 32.54 -16.09 0.51
CA THR A 610 31.70 -14.88 0.37
C THR A 610 31.00 -14.50 1.69
N PRO A 611 30.37 -15.44 2.43
CA PRO A 611 29.62 -15.15 3.65
C PRO A 611 30.38 -14.30 4.67
N GLY A 612 31.63 -14.68 4.98
CA GLY A 612 32.46 -13.94 5.95
C GLY A 612 32.81 -12.52 5.49
N ARG A 613 32.93 -12.28 4.18
CA ARG A 613 33.14 -10.92 3.65
C ARG A 613 31.89 -10.07 3.72
N GLN A 614 30.73 -10.66 3.44
CA GLN A 614 29.45 -9.94 3.45
C GLN A 614 29.07 -9.52 4.87
N ALA A 615 29.17 -10.44 5.83
CA ALA A 615 28.95 -10.13 7.25
C ALA A 615 29.91 -9.03 7.74
N ALA A 616 31.21 -9.15 7.41
CA ALA A 616 32.19 -8.12 7.77
C ALA A 616 31.92 -6.76 7.12
N ALA A 617 31.56 -6.74 5.83
CA ALA A 617 31.27 -5.51 5.10
C ALA A 617 30.03 -4.81 5.67
N LEU A 618 28.93 -5.54 5.89
CA LEU A 618 27.72 -4.99 6.48
C LEU A 618 28.00 -4.38 7.86
N ARG A 619 28.73 -5.10 8.71
CA ARG A 619 29.11 -4.59 10.03
C ARG A 619 30.02 -3.37 9.96
N THR A 620 31.02 -3.38 9.07
CA THR A 620 31.90 -2.22 8.84
C THR A 620 31.10 -0.99 8.41
N ILE A 621 30.11 -1.15 7.52
CA ILE A 621 29.24 -0.07 7.07
C ILE A 621 28.42 0.47 8.26
N LEU A 622 27.80 -0.39 9.07
CA LEU A 622 27.05 0.03 10.27
C LEU A 622 27.93 0.78 11.28
N ASP A 623 29.12 0.25 11.54
CA ASP A 623 30.08 0.87 12.45
C ASP A 623 30.48 2.26 11.94
N ASN A 624 30.87 2.38 10.67
CA ASN A 624 31.22 3.66 10.06
C ASN A 624 30.04 4.64 10.13
N ALA A 625 28.83 4.21 9.80
CA ALA A 625 27.62 5.02 9.85
C ALA A 625 27.36 5.58 11.26
N LEU A 626 27.43 4.75 12.29
CA LEU A 626 27.26 5.19 13.69
C LEU A 626 28.31 6.20 14.12
N ILE A 627 29.55 6.04 13.66
CA ILE A 627 30.64 6.97 14.01
C ILE A 627 30.49 8.27 13.26
N GLN A 628 30.26 8.20 11.96
CA GLN A 628 30.05 9.35 11.08
C GLN A 628 28.93 10.22 11.62
N GLU A 629 27.83 9.61 12.07
CA GLU A 629 26.71 10.32 12.67
C GLU A 629 27.12 11.17 13.88
N TYR A 630 27.88 10.61 14.82
CA TYR A 630 28.32 11.36 15.99
C TYR A 630 29.44 12.37 15.67
N GLU A 631 30.30 12.09 14.68
CA GLU A 631 31.30 13.05 14.19
C GLU A 631 30.61 14.26 13.51
N ASP A 632 29.54 14.02 12.76
CA ASP A 632 28.74 15.05 12.09
C ASP A 632 27.99 15.97 13.06
N ARG A 633 27.69 15.47 14.27
CA ARG A 633 27.21 16.26 15.42
C ARG A 633 28.30 17.05 16.15
N GLU A 634 29.47 17.21 15.53
CA GLU A 634 30.65 17.89 16.08
C GLU A 634 31.17 17.28 17.40
N MET A 635 30.85 16.01 17.70
CA MET A 635 31.44 15.31 18.85
C MET A 635 32.92 15.02 18.55
N SER A 636 33.74 15.00 19.60
CA SER A 636 35.12 14.51 19.43
C SER A 636 35.09 13.03 19.02
N SER A 637 36.02 12.57 18.19
CA SER A 637 36.05 11.14 17.79
C SER A 637 36.09 10.19 19.00
N GLU A 638 36.70 10.59 20.13
CA GLU A 638 36.66 9.82 21.38
C GLU A 638 35.25 9.72 21.98
N ASP A 639 34.48 10.82 21.97
CA ASP A 639 33.10 10.85 22.47
C ASP A 639 32.13 10.16 21.50
N ALA A 640 32.34 10.30 20.18
CA ALA A 640 31.60 9.60 19.13
C ALA A 640 31.73 8.09 19.31
N ILE A 641 32.96 7.57 19.43
CA ILE A 641 33.21 6.15 19.72
C ILE A 641 32.51 5.71 21.00
N LYS A 642 32.53 6.52 22.05
CA LYS A 642 31.85 6.21 23.31
C LYS A 642 30.33 6.11 23.12
N LYS A 643 29.73 7.01 22.35
CA LYS A 643 28.29 6.99 22.04
C LYS A 643 27.90 5.80 21.17
N THR A 644 28.68 5.49 20.16
CA THR A 644 28.49 4.27 19.36
C THR A 644 28.52 3.02 20.24
N LYS A 645 29.43 2.94 21.21
CA LYS A 645 29.46 1.84 22.19
C LYS A 645 28.18 1.76 23.02
N GLU A 646 27.68 2.89 23.52
CA GLU A 646 26.40 2.94 24.25
C GLU A 646 25.23 2.43 23.38
N GLN A 647 25.22 2.73 22.07
CA GLN A 647 24.19 2.23 21.15
C GLN A 647 24.32 0.72 20.86
N TRP A 648 25.53 0.21 20.66
CA TRP A 648 25.76 -1.23 20.54
C TRP A 648 25.27 -2.02 21.76
N GLU A 649 25.49 -1.51 22.97
CA GLU A 649 24.99 -2.13 24.21
C GLU A 649 23.46 -2.20 24.25
N LYS A 650 22.79 -1.12 23.83
CA LYS A 650 21.33 -1.09 23.70
C LYS A 650 20.87 -2.08 22.62
N GLY A 651 21.52 -2.10 21.45
CA GLY A 651 21.18 -3.02 20.35
C GLY A 651 21.33 -4.49 20.75
N TYR A 652 22.43 -4.86 21.41
CA TYR A 652 22.59 -6.20 21.99
C TYR A 652 21.51 -6.52 23.04
N SER A 653 21.11 -5.53 23.84
CA SER A 653 20.01 -5.70 24.81
C SER A 653 18.67 -5.96 24.11
N VAL A 654 18.39 -5.28 23.00
CA VAL A 654 17.20 -5.53 22.17
C VAL A 654 17.26 -6.94 21.58
N PHE A 655 18.35 -7.26 20.87
CA PHE A 655 18.55 -8.57 20.25
C PHE A 655 18.37 -9.70 21.27
N THR A 656 19.05 -9.62 22.42
CA THR A 656 18.94 -10.64 23.48
C THR A 656 17.55 -10.71 24.10
N ALA A 657 16.83 -9.59 24.23
CA ALA A 657 15.46 -9.58 24.75
C ALA A 657 14.46 -10.24 23.78
N VAL A 658 14.62 -10.03 22.47
CA VAL A 658 13.78 -10.67 21.44
C VAL A 658 14.12 -12.15 21.35
N ALA A 659 15.42 -12.50 21.24
CA ALA A 659 15.88 -13.88 21.24
C ALA A 659 15.42 -14.62 22.49
N SER A 660 15.42 -13.94 23.66
CA SER A 660 14.96 -14.52 24.92
C SER A 660 13.45 -14.50 25.16
N GLY A 661 12.62 -14.13 24.18
CA GLY A 661 11.16 -14.09 24.33
C GLY A 661 10.67 -13.17 25.47
N ALA A 662 11.56 -12.38 26.07
CA ALA A 662 11.31 -11.50 27.20
C ALA A 662 10.63 -10.18 26.78
N ALA A 663 10.46 -9.97 25.47
CA ALA A 663 9.82 -8.83 24.83
C ALA A 663 8.35 -8.58 25.26
N GLY A 664 7.74 -9.48 26.04
CA GLY A 664 6.32 -9.44 26.38
C GLY A 664 5.83 -8.46 27.45
N ALA A 665 6.64 -7.59 28.09
CA ALA A 665 6.08 -6.81 29.22
C ALA A 665 6.70 -5.46 29.66
N ALA A 666 7.81 -4.93 29.11
CA ALA A 666 8.47 -3.80 29.79
C ALA A 666 9.11 -2.67 28.95
N ASN A 667 9.19 -2.75 27.62
CA ASN A 667 9.76 -1.64 26.83
C ASN A 667 8.84 -1.24 25.65
N PRO A 668 8.42 0.04 25.55
CA PRO A 668 7.52 0.52 24.51
C PRO A 668 8.16 0.68 23.12
N ILE A 669 9.46 0.41 22.95
CA ILE A 669 10.25 0.66 21.72
C ILE A 669 10.07 -0.45 20.64
N LEU A 670 9.30 -1.50 20.95
CA LEU A 670 9.29 -2.78 20.21
C LEU A 670 8.38 -2.84 18.96
N GLY A 671 7.91 -1.71 18.42
CA GLY A 671 6.79 -1.69 17.46
C GLY A 671 7.05 -2.34 16.09
N VAL A 672 8.24 -2.11 15.50
CA VAL A 672 8.45 -2.33 14.05
C VAL A 672 9.51 -3.41 13.77
N GLY A 673 10.72 -3.31 14.35
CA GLY A 673 11.78 -4.31 14.10
C GLY A 673 11.59 -5.68 14.79
N THR A 674 10.68 -5.81 15.76
CA THR A 674 10.54 -7.05 16.54
C THR A 674 9.95 -8.19 15.73
N SER A 675 9.01 -7.92 14.81
CA SER A 675 8.41 -8.95 13.95
C SER A 675 9.45 -9.55 13.00
N VAL A 676 10.29 -8.72 12.39
CA VAL A 676 11.40 -9.14 11.51
C VAL A 676 12.45 -9.93 12.27
N ILE A 677 12.91 -9.43 13.43
CA ILE A 677 13.84 -10.18 14.29
C ILE A 677 13.22 -11.52 14.71
N LEU A 678 11.93 -11.54 15.06
CA LEU A 678 11.23 -12.78 15.39
C LEU A 678 11.12 -13.72 14.18
N GLU A 679 10.89 -13.20 12.98
CA GLU A 679 10.80 -13.98 11.75
C GLU A 679 12.15 -14.58 11.35
N MET A 680 13.23 -13.80 11.42
CA MET A 680 14.61 -14.27 11.25
C MET A 680 15.01 -15.32 12.31
N MET A 681 14.27 -15.41 13.44
CA MET A 681 14.50 -16.36 14.53
C MET A 681 13.38 -17.42 14.68
N LYS A 682 12.47 -17.58 13.72
CA LYS A 682 11.46 -18.65 13.78
C LYS A 682 12.06 -19.91 13.14
N ASP A 683 12.67 -20.79 13.95
CA ASP A 683 12.37 -22.25 13.94
C ASP A 683 13.29 -23.21 14.74
N PRO A 684 14.21 -22.77 15.64
CA PRO A 684 14.51 -23.59 16.84
C PRO A 684 14.55 -22.87 18.21
N TYR A 685 14.34 -21.55 18.25
CA TYR A 685 14.70 -20.69 19.39
C TYR A 685 13.82 -20.76 20.66
N LYS A 686 12.58 -21.27 20.57
CA LYS A 686 11.57 -21.09 21.63
C LYS A 686 11.88 -21.82 22.94
N ASP A 687 12.49 -23.00 22.86
CA ASP A 687 12.67 -23.89 24.02
C ASP A 687 13.96 -23.58 24.81
N PHE A 688 14.98 -23.01 24.18
CA PHE A 688 16.28 -22.68 24.80
C PHE A 688 16.19 -21.48 25.78
N VAL A 689 15.16 -20.69 25.61
CA VAL A 689 15.12 -19.30 26.02
C VAL A 689 14.23 -19.07 27.24
N GLU A 690 13.18 -19.89 27.41
CA GLU A 690 12.31 -19.87 28.59
C GLU A 690 13.09 -20.11 29.90
N GLU A 691 14.33 -20.63 29.84
CA GLU A 691 15.18 -20.90 31.01
C GLU A 691 16.08 -19.70 31.43
N MET A 692 16.29 -18.68 30.57
CA MET A 692 17.32 -17.63 30.78
C MET A 692 16.84 -16.27 31.33
N VAL A 693 15.54 -16.02 31.50
CA VAL A 693 15.01 -14.66 31.73
C VAL A 693 15.09 -14.23 33.21
N GLY A 694 15.89 -13.19 33.54
CA GLY A 694 15.87 -12.65 34.90
C GLY A 694 16.53 -11.29 35.25
N LYS A 695 17.49 -10.73 34.51
CA LYS A 695 18.16 -9.45 34.93
C LYS A 695 18.73 -8.61 33.78
N PRO A 696 18.77 -7.27 33.93
CA PRO A 696 19.45 -6.38 32.98
C PRO A 696 20.96 -6.66 32.96
N VAL A 697 21.51 -6.84 31.76
CA VAL A 697 22.93 -7.08 31.52
C VAL A 697 23.65 -5.73 31.52
N THR A 698 24.73 -5.61 32.29
CA THR A 698 25.64 -4.46 32.24
C THR A 698 26.88 -4.85 31.44
N PHE A 699 27.16 -4.11 30.38
CA PHE A 699 28.25 -4.38 29.45
C PHE A 699 29.51 -3.59 29.83
N ASN A 700 30.68 -4.07 29.41
CA ASN A 700 31.95 -3.38 29.57
C ASN A 700 32.36 -2.74 28.24
N LEU A 701 32.50 -1.41 28.25
CA LEU A 701 32.52 -0.54 27.08
C LEU A 701 33.80 -0.61 26.21
N ASP A 702 34.90 -1.25 26.63
CA ASP A 702 36.20 -1.02 25.99
C ASP A 702 36.49 -1.82 24.70
N ASP A 703 35.81 -2.95 24.44
CA ASP A 703 36.20 -3.94 23.42
C ASP A 703 35.30 -4.04 22.16
N ASN A 704 34.24 -3.24 22.04
CA ASN A 704 33.18 -3.47 21.02
C ASN A 704 33.54 -3.17 19.55
N PHE A 705 34.70 -2.55 19.27
CA PHE A 705 35.06 -2.13 17.90
C PHE A 705 36.04 -3.07 17.18
N MET A 706 36.16 -4.31 17.65
CA MET A 706 37.06 -5.35 17.12
C MET A 706 38.39 -4.79 16.56
N LYS A 707 39.10 -4.06 17.43
CA LYS A 707 40.23 -3.19 17.05
C LYS A 707 41.41 -4.00 16.55
N THR A 708 41.55 -5.22 17.03
CA THR A 708 42.62 -6.12 16.63
C THR A 708 42.09 -7.27 15.76
N ALA A 709 42.98 -7.86 14.97
CA ALA A 709 42.64 -9.08 14.23
C ALA A 709 42.19 -10.22 15.15
N GLN A 710 42.64 -10.23 16.41
CA GLN A 710 42.20 -11.20 17.41
C GLN A 710 40.74 -10.93 17.79
N ASP A 711 40.38 -9.68 18.11
CA ASP A 711 39.01 -9.32 18.48
C ASP A 711 37.99 -9.70 17.38
N ARG A 712 38.38 -9.55 16.11
CA ARG A 712 37.57 -9.94 14.94
C ARG A 712 37.40 -11.45 14.82
N GLU A 713 38.46 -12.20 15.11
CA GLU A 713 38.46 -13.67 15.16
C GLU A 713 37.54 -14.15 16.28
N ASP A 714 37.68 -13.54 17.45
CA ASP A 714 36.94 -13.87 18.67
C ASP A 714 35.43 -13.64 18.48
N HIS A 715 35.05 -12.50 17.90
CA HIS A 715 33.66 -12.20 17.55
C HIS A 715 33.10 -13.22 16.55
N SER A 716 33.82 -13.50 15.47
CA SER A 716 33.35 -14.45 14.45
C SER A 716 33.16 -15.86 15.01
N ASN A 717 34.10 -16.32 15.84
CA ASN A 717 34.01 -17.59 16.56
C ASN A 717 32.83 -17.61 17.52
N LEU A 718 32.56 -16.49 18.20
CA LEU A 718 31.43 -16.38 19.10
C LEU A 718 30.09 -16.47 18.38
N GLN A 719 29.94 -15.76 17.25
CA GLN A 719 28.73 -15.86 16.43
C GLN A 719 28.55 -17.29 15.90
N ALA A 720 29.63 -17.93 15.43
CA ALA A 720 29.59 -19.32 14.98
C ALA A 720 29.17 -20.28 16.11
N LEU A 721 29.72 -20.12 17.31
CA LEU A 721 29.34 -20.90 18.48
C LEU A 721 27.86 -20.71 18.82
N ALA A 722 27.37 -19.46 18.83
CA ALA A 722 25.97 -19.14 19.11
C ALA A 722 25.05 -19.84 18.10
N VAL A 723 25.31 -19.70 16.80
CA VAL A 723 24.52 -20.36 15.75
C VAL A 723 24.59 -21.88 15.85
N MET A 724 25.76 -22.48 16.15
CA MET A 724 25.87 -23.93 16.34
C MET A 724 25.05 -24.44 17.54
N VAL A 725 24.96 -23.65 18.60
CA VAL A 725 24.09 -23.97 19.75
C VAL A 725 22.62 -23.87 19.34
N ASP A 726 22.27 -22.83 18.58
CA ASP A 726 20.91 -22.61 18.08
C ASP A 726 20.45 -23.74 17.14
N LEU A 727 21.35 -24.24 16.29
CA LEU A 727 21.13 -25.39 15.40
C LEU A 727 21.17 -26.74 16.14
N GLY A 728 21.41 -26.75 17.45
CA GLY A 728 21.54 -27.97 18.25
C GLY A 728 22.77 -28.82 17.91
N MET A 729 23.76 -28.24 17.23
CA MET A 729 25.05 -28.86 16.95
C MET A 729 25.91 -28.94 18.21
N ILE A 730 25.75 -27.98 19.13
CA ILE A 730 26.40 -27.95 20.45
C ILE A 730 25.33 -27.82 21.53
N ASP A 731 25.30 -28.75 22.48
CA ASP A 731 24.38 -28.65 23.62
C ASP A 731 24.93 -27.78 24.75
N ILE A 732 24.03 -27.20 25.54
CA ILE A 732 24.37 -26.33 26.68
C ILE A 732 25.17 -27.05 27.76
N ALA A 733 24.98 -28.37 27.92
CA ALA A 733 25.72 -29.14 28.91
C ALA A 733 27.21 -29.22 28.54
N THR A 734 27.52 -29.28 27.25
CA THR A 734 28.88 -29.22 26.70
C THR A 734 29.51 -27.87 27.00
N LEU A 735 28.78 -26.76 26.76
CA LEU A 735 29.24 -25.42 27.14
C LEU A 735 29.46 -25.26 28.64
N GLU A 736 28.63 -25.90 29.47
CA GLU A 736 28.78 -25.91 30.92
C GLU A 736 30.02 -26.70 31.37
N GLU A 737 30.29 -27.85 30.75
CA GLU A 737 31.46 -28.69 31.02
C GLU A 737 32.77 -28.00 30.63
N GLU A 738 32.79 -27.33 29.48
CA GLU A 738 33.91 -26.52 28.99
C GLU A 738 34.01 -25.16 29.72
N GLY A 739 33.09 -24.86 30.64
CA GLY A 739 33.10 -23.66 31.46
C GLY A 739 32.78 -22.36 30.72
N LEU A 740 32.25 -22.44 29.50
CA LEU A 740 32.07 -21.31 28.57
C LEU A 740 30.87 -20.43 28.88
N LEU A 741 30.02 -20.82 29.83
CA LEU A 741 28.85 -20.03 30.21
C LEU A 741 29.19 -19.00 31.30
N VAL A 742 28.73 -17.77 31.11
CA VAL A 742 28.82 -16.69 32.11
C VAL A 742 27.53 -16.54 32.91
N GLY A 743 27.64 -16.15 34.18
CA GLY A 743 26.52 -15.98 35.10
C GLY A 743 26.55 -16.95 36.30
N GLU A 744 25.67 -16.74 37.27
CA GLU A 744 25.60 -17.56 38.49
C GLU A 744 24.31 -18.41 38.55
N GLY A 745 24.42 -19.65 39.02
CA GLY A 745 23.28 -20.55 39.22
C GLY A 745 22.54 -20.88 37.92
N ASN A 746 21.22 -20.76 37.91
CA ASN A 746 20.37 -21.03 36.73
C ASN A 746 20.37 -19.89 35.70
N SER A 747 21.22 -18.86 35.87
CA SER A 747 21.30 -17.71 34.94
C SER A 747 22.56 -17.73 34.09
N ARG A 748 23.02 -18.95 33.74
CA ARG A 748 24.18 -19.15 32.87
C ARG A 748 23.76 -18.92 31.41
N ARG A 749 24.50 -18.06 30.72
CA ARG A 749 24.30 -17.72 29.31
C ARG A 749 25.61 -17.81 28.54
N LEU A 750 25.53 -17.91 27.22
CA LEU A 750 26.70 -17.61 26.39
C LEU A 750 27.15 -16.16 26.66
N PRO A 751 28.46 -15.92 26.75
CA PRO A 751 28.97 -14.58 26.89
C PRO A 751 28.80 -13.86 25.55
N VAL A 752 28.31 -12.61 25.56
CA VAL A 752 27.83 -11.92 24.34
C VAL A 752 28.81 -10.89 23.80
N THR A 753 29.89 -10.62 24.55
CA THR A 753 31.01 -9.77 24.13
C THR A 753 32.32 -10.44 24.51
N THR A 754 33.42 -10.15 23.82
CA THR A 754 34.76 -10.64 24.18
C THR A 754 35.17 -10.26 25.61
N SER A 755 34.70 -9.12 26.11
CA SER A 755 34.95 -8.67 27.49
C SER A 755 34.31 -9.57 28.57
N ASP A 756 33.16 -10.20 28.28
CA ASP A 756 32.57 -11.21 29.17
C ASP A 756 33.54 -12.40 29.35
N TRP A 757 34.45 -12.63 28.38
CA TRP A 757 35.33 -13.80 28.31
C TRP A 757 36.66 -13.57 29.04
N GLU A 758 37.16 -12.34 29.08
CA GLU A 758 38.41 -11.99 29.76
C GLU A 758 38.35 -12.14 31.29
N THR A 759 37.14 -12.29 31.84
CA THR A 759 36.94 -12.44 33.30
C THR A 759 37.29 -13.83 33.85
N SER A 760 37.62 -14.80 32.98
CA SER A 760 37.97 -16.17 33.37
C SER A 760 39.48 -16.43 33.45
N PRO A 761 39.97 -17.20 34.46
CA PRO A 761 41.41 -17.42 34.67
C PRO A 761 42.15 -18.18 33.56
N GLU A 762 41.45 -18.90 32.68
CA GLU A 762 42.08 -19.83 31.70
C GLU A 762 42.02 -19.35 30.24
N GLY A 763 41.26 -18.29 29.94
CA GLY A 763 41.05 -17.78 28.58
C GLY A 763 40.11 -18.70 27.78
N PHE A 764 38.89 -18.25 27.51
CA PHE A 764 37.85 -19.07 26.90
C PHE A 764 38.01 -19.28 25.38
N ILE A 765 38.78 -18.44 24.71
CA ILE A 765 38.79 -18.34 23.25
C ILE A 765 39.38 -19.58 22.54
N PRO A 766 40.52 -20.15 22.99
CA PRO A 766 41.03 -21.39 22.39
C PRO A 766 40.04 -22.56 22.49
N HIS A 767 39.26 -22.63 23.58
CA HIS A 767 38.24 -23.66 23.76
C HIS A 767 37.08 -23.51 22.77
N VAL A 768 36.78 -22.28 22.36
CA VAL A 768 35.68 -22.00 21.43
C VAL A 768 36.09 -22.21 19.99
N GLU A 769 37.31 -21.81 19.61
CA GLU A 769 37.87 -22.20 18.32
C GLU A 769 37.86 -23.72 18.14
N ASP A 770 38.25 -24.47 19.18
CA ASP A 770 38.26 -25.92 19.15
C ASP A 770 36.82 -26.49 19.06
N LEU A 771 35.86 -25.99 19.85
CA LEU A 771 34.47 -26.43 19.78
C LEU A 771 33.81 -26.12 18.43
N VAL A 772 34.00 -24.92 17.89
CA VAL A 772 33.46 -24.53 16.58
C VAL A 772 34.00 -25.47 15.50
N ARG A 773 35.31 -25.71 15.51
CA ARG A 773 35.96 -26.62 14.55
C ARG A 773 35.47 -28.07 14.69
N GLU A 774 35.37 -28.58 15.92
CA GLU A 774 34.97 -29.96 16.19
C GLU A 774 33.51 -30.23 15.82
N ASN A 775 32.62 -29.26 16.04
CA ASN A 775 31.18 -29.42 15.82
C ASN A 775 30.71 -29.02 14.42
N ALA A 776 31.47 -28.20 13.68
CA ALA A 776 31.20 -27.94 12.26
C ALA A 776 31.24 -29.21 11.38
N GLY A 777 31.92 -30.27 11.83
CA GLY A 777 31.97 -31.55 11.12
C GLY A 777 32.55 -31.41 9.71
N ASP A 778 31.79 -31.85 8.71
CA ASP A 778 32.19 -31.76 7.30
C ASP A 778 32.24 -30.31 6.77
N ARG A 779 31.70 -29.33 7.52
CA ARG A 779 31.68 -27.87 7.21
C ARG A 779 32.81 -27.07 7.88
N SER A 780 33.79 -27.76 8.47
CA SER A 780 34.88 -27.10 9.21
C SER A 780 35.77 -26.21 8.33
N GLU A 781 35.96 -26.54 7.06
CA GLU A 781 36.73 -25.69 6.13
C GLU A 781 35.95 -24.41 5.79
N GLU A 782 34.64 -24.49 5.62
CA GLU A 782 33.77 -23.36 5.29
C GLU A 782 33.65 -22.37 6.46
N ILE A 783 33.52 -22.87 7.70
CA ILE A 783 33.46 -21.98 8.87
C ILE A 783 34.81 -21.31 9.15
N GLU A 784 35.92 -22.03 8.98
CA GLU A 784 37.27 -21.44 9.07
C GLU A 784 37.47 -20.37 7.98
N ALA A 785 36.99 -20.63 6.76
CA ALA A 785 37.00 -19.64 5.69
C ALA A 785 36.12 -18.43 6.00
N TYR A 786 34.94 -18.62 6.61
CA TYR A 786 34.08 -17.52 7.09
C TYR A 786 34.86 -16.64 8.09
N ILE A 787 35.41 -17.23 9.15
CA ILE A 787 36.13 -16.52 10.22
C ILE A 787 37.34 -15.78 9.65
N GLU A 788 38.15 -16.44 8.82
CA GLU A 788 39.33 -15.82 8.20
C GLU A 788 38.93 -14.63 7.29
N ARG A 789 37.84 -14.76 6.54
CA ARG A 789 37.35 -13.69 5.66
C ARG A 789 36.79 -12.53 6.45
N PHE A 790 36.01 -12.79 7.47
CA PHE A 790 35.48 -11.75 8.34
C PHE A 790 36.62 -10.95 8.97
N LYS A 791 37.59 -11.65 9.59
CA LYS A 791 38.78 -11.06 10.21
C LYS A 791 39.57 -10.14 9.28
N ASN A 792 39.75 -10.56 8.03
CA ASN A 792 40.56 -9.84 7.06
C ASN A 792 39.81 -8.73 6.31
N THR A 793 38.47 -8.71 6.37
CA THR A 793 37.64 -7.76 5.64
C THR A 793 37.05 -6.68 6.54
N HIS A 794 36.69 -7.01 7.78
CA HIS A 794 36.15 -6.03 8.72
C HIS A 794 37.25 -5.03 9.06
N ASP A 795 37.14 -3.79 8.60
CA ASP A 795 38.12 -2.73 8.84
C ASP A 795 37.43 -1.36 8.89
N PRO A 796 36.77 -1.02 10.01
CA PRO A 796 36.13 0.28 10.15
C PRO A 796 37.18 1.39 10.02
N ASP A 797 36.82 2.47 9.32
CA ASP A 797 37.73 3.56 8.89
C ASP A 797 38.33 4.39 10.05
N LEU A 798 38.03 3.97 11.27
CA LEU A 798 38.42 4.52 12.56
C LEU A 798 39.91 4.75 12.81
N TYR A 799 40.81 4.07 12.08
CA TYR A 799 42.17 3.87 12.61
C TYR A 799 43.33 4.42 11.79
N GLN A 800 43.16 4.86 10.54
CA GLN A 800 44.34 5.24 9.74
C GLN A 800 44.32 6.65 9.13
N ASP A 801 43.19 7.19 8.66
CA ASP A 801 43.23 8.43 7.87
C ASP A 801 42.45 9.64 8.43
N ARG A 802 41.45 9.47 9.32
CA ARG A 802 40.64 10.62 9.82
C ARG A 802 41.16 11.27 11.11
N VAL A 803 41.79 10.51 12.00
CA VAL A 803 42.36 11.03 13.27
C VAL A 803 43.73 11.71 13.08
N GLY A 804 44.31 11.61 11.87
CA GLY A 804 45.66 12.10 11.54
C GLY A 804 45.74 13.40 10.73
N GLY A 805 44.59 14.02 10.39
CA GLY A 805 44.48 15.25 9.59
C GLY A 805 44.56 16.54 10.40
#